data_AF-T0RM33-F1
#
_entry.id   AF-T0RM33-F1
#
_cell.length_a   1.000
_cell.length_b   1.000
_cell.length_c   1.000
_cell.angle_alpha   90.00
_cell.angle_beta   90.00
_cell.angle_gamma   90.00
#
_symmetry.space_group_name_H-M   'P 1'
#
loop_
_entity.id
_entity.type
_entity.pdbx_description
1 polymer ?
#
loop_
_entity_poly.entity_id
_entity_poly.type
_entity_poly.pdbx_seq_one_letter_code
_entity_poly.pdbx_strand_id
1 'polypeptide(L)'
;MSVTTDELARKLSELHEEVASVKAQIFEAIRTFYAGAQTTSSSMSLDEAIEFAGSWSRKVDLRSNLADLPASEIQLRMARLETVLSETVAQLQHDDDASSRGTLHQSVLAHERLSVQIQQSQSTLSLLQLLSDLDTGLQSFDLAMDVPDLTRAATDLAAIQTCLTKVDSQHPKASMEYRIVQIMQMQYEARLNQLQCYLADSLSGLWKISPRSMSITPTSMPVYATLQRTGRLVTHLEQLAADLYEHIFAPLVADASLVPTVRQTIVTLTPKTAASTGIPRVQHLCAHVTTLLKFLAPFLPPLDEGESVLTKLMAVLWSSALEAAFVSLLQSTLPSDAAQLRDFKQHLTPVMHSFEASLVALRLALPSSLVSFGQHLDVQFAEHKRATLLQEARQRMQHDYLNSVLVPSYPAVLVPTNHKKKVQVSPVAAADDDDDRSTPMRVSVCAQWLLAQVVQLLAETSECDPNVAAPLLFQTARDLFSLFSALMPTLYKEELRFDPRLVLLLHNDAMYFTRHMLTLCDKSRLPAPLHDSATMIDLIPDLRDLGETKLVAFGKAQATQLQDALRTAFVPYATLDDDNAFNQLETAIKSVVFKLERIVHAWKGGLAPDDVYCRVVANLLEPLLHTVLDALVTPRTIVVLPPKAVHQLHYLFSLLLHCDSYFPSTALEFKYVRSAKAFHTITTLLEENSVSGIIEQWNAGALADLTRPHVVALLQSLSGDAKDRVSTLAP
;
A
#
# COMPACT_ATOMS: atom_id res chain seq x y z
N MET A 1 34.12 8.21 -84.52
CA MET A 1 35.33 8.88 -84.01
C MET A 1 35.43 8.51 -82.54
N SER A 2 36.43 7.73 -82.16
CA SER A 2 36.65 7.34 -80.76
C SER A 2 36.95 8.62 -79.97
N VAL A 3 36.04 8.98 -79.07
CA VAL A 3 36.28 10.08 -78.14
C VAL A 3 37.45 9.65 -77.27
N THR A 4 38.52 10.43 -77.22
CA THR A 4 39.68 10.09 -76.38
C THR A 4 39.28 10.18 -74.91
N THR A 5 39.81 9.30 -74.06
CA THR A 5 39.58 9.27 -72.60
C THR A 5 39.75 10.64 -71.93
N ASP A 6 40.67 11.47 -72.42
CA ASP A 6 40.91 12.84 -71.93
C ASP A 6 39.74 13.80 -72.21
N GLU A 7 39.01 13.61 -73.31
CA GLU A 7 37.88 14.45 -73.69
C GLU A 7 36.61 14.07 -72.91
N LEU A 8 36.44 12.78 -72.60
CA LEU A 8 35.43 12.31 -71.64
C LEU A 8 35.73 12.81 -70.22
N ALA A 9 37.01 12.78 -69.79
CA ALA A 9 37.43 13.29 -68.48
C ALA A 9 37.18 14.80 -68.33
N ARG A 10 37.43 15.59 -69.39
CA ARG A 10 37.11 17.03 -69.40
C ARG A 10 35.60 17.27 -69.27
N LYS A 11 34.77 16.57 -70.06
CA LYS A 11 33.31 16.67 -69.99
C LYS A 11 32.77 16.28 -68.61
N LEU A 12 33.33 15.25 -67.99
CA LEU A 12 32.93 14.81 -66.66
C LEU A 12 33.32 15.81 -65.57
N SER A 13 34.48 16.46 -65.70
CA SER A 13 34.89 17.55 -64.82
C SER A 13 33.96 18.76 -64.95
N GLU A 14 33.58 19.13 -66.18
CA GLU A 14 32.61 20.20 -66.46
C GLU A 14 31.23 19.88 -65.86
N LEU A 15 30.74 18.64 -66.02
CA LEU A 15 29.49 18.18 -65.41
C LEU A 15 29.56 18.21 -63.87
N HIS A 16 30.68 17.82 -63.28
CA HIS A 16 30.87 17.85 -61.82
C HIS A 16 30.88 19.29 -61.30
N GLU A 17 31.48 20.25 -62.02
CA GLU A 17 31.42 21.67 -61.70
C GLU A 17 30.00 22.24 -61.84
N GLU A 18 29.24 21.83 -62.86
CA GLU A 18 27.84 22.21 -63.01
C GLU A 18 26.96 21.65 -61.88
N VAL A 19 27.14 20.38 -61.49
CA VAL A 19 26.43 19.77 -60.35
C VAL A 19 26.82 20.47 -59.05
N ALA A 20 28.09 20.83 -58.86
CA ALA A 20 28.55 21.60 -57.70
C ALA A 20 27.95 23.02 -57.67
N SER A 21 27.79 23.65 -58.83
CA SER A 21 27.14 24.96 -58.97
C SER A 21 25.65 24.90 -58.60
N VAL A 22 24.91 23.93 -59.15
CA VAL A 22 23.49 23.71 -58.83
C VAL A 22 23.31 23.39 -57.34
N LYS A 23 24.19 22.54 -56.78
CA LYS A 23 24.23 22.26 -55.34
C LYS A 23 24.44 23.52 -54.52
N ALA A 24 25.40 24.37 -54.87
CA ALA A 24 25.69 25.60 -54.14
C ALA A 24 24.50 26.57 -54.17
N GLN A 25 23.84 26.73 -55.33
CA GLN A 25 22.66 27.58 -55.48
C GLN A 25 21.48 27.08 -54.64
N ILE A 26 21.16 25.79 -54.69
CA ILE A 26 20.07 25.19 -53.89
C ILE A 26 20.39 25.28 -52.39
N PHE A 27 21.64 25.02 -52.00
CA PHE A 27 22.05 25.04 -50.61
C PHE A 27 21.99 26.43 -50.01
N GLU A 28 22.38 27.44 -50.79
CA GLU A 28 22.28 28.83 -50.38
C GLU A 28 20.82 29.28 -50.32
N ALA A 29 19.99 28.91 -51.30
CA ALA A 29 18.55 29.18 -51.29
C ALA A 29 17.84 28.58 -50.07
N ILE A 30 18.11 27.31 -49.72
CA ILE A 30 17.53 26.67 -48.53
C ILE A 30 17.98 27.39 -47.25
N ARG A 31 19.24 27.83 -47.17
CA ARG A 31 19.74 28.58 -46.00
C ARG A 31 19.09 29.94 -45.88
N THR A 32 19.03 30.72 -46.96
CA THR A 32 18.44 32.06 -46.94
C THR A 32 16.94 32.01 -46.67
N PHE A 33 16.24 31.03 -47.25
CA PHE A 33 14.79 30.91 -47.12
C PHE A 33 14.36 30.34 -45.76
N TYR A 34 15.03 29.29 -45.26
CA TYR A 34 14.56 28.57 -44.05
C TYR A 34 15.37 28.85 -42.76
N ALA A 35 16.62 29.31 -42.82
CA ALA A 35 17.42 29.55 -41.61
C ALA A 35 17.21 30.95 -40.98
N GLY A 36 16.51 31.85 -41.68
CA GLY A 36 16.29 33.23 -41.25
C GLY A 36 17.56 34.10 -41.36
N ALA A 37 17.37 35.39 -41.62
CA ALA A 37 18.43 36.34 -41.99
C ALA A 37 19.52 36.64 -40.94
N GLN A 38 19.59 35.92 -39.81
CA GLN A 38 20.45 36.30 -38.68
C GLN A 38 21.79 35.55 -38.56
N THR A 39 22.14 34.65 -39.48
CA THR A 39 23.48 34.08 -39.50
C THR A 39 24.10 34.16 -40.90
N THR A 40 25.15 34.98 -40.97
CA THR A 40 26.17 35.10 -42.03
C THR A 40 25.74 35.76 -43.35
N SER A 41 26.63 36.62 -43.86
CA SER A 41 26.51 37.38 -45.10
C SER A 41 26.03 36.52 -46.28
N SER A 42 24.75 36.61 -46.64
CA SER A 42 24.22 35.97 -47.85
C SER A 42 24.59 36.82 -49.07
N SER A 43 25.00 36.17 -50.16
CA SER A 43 25.20 36.83 -51.47
C SER A 43 23.89 36.98 -52.26
N MET A 44 22.80 36.39 -51.76
CA MET A 44 21.48 36.36 -52.37
C MET A 44 20.47 37.03 -51.42
N SER A 45 19.62 37.90 -51.97
CA SER A 45 18.55 38.58 -51.23
C SER A 45 17.34 37.66 -51.00
N LEU A 46 16.45 38.03 -50.07
CA LEU A 46 15.23 37.26 -49.76
C LEU A 46 14.30 37.14 -50.98
N ASP A 47 14.16 38.22 -51.77
CA ASP A 47 13.32 38.23 -52.97
C ASP A 47 13.90 37.33 -54.08
N GLU A 48 15.23 37.33 -54.26
CA GLU A 48 15.92 36.41 -55.18
C GLU A 48 15.81 34.95 -54.72
N ALA A 49 15.83 34.70 -53.40
CA ALA A 49 15.64 33.36 -52.84
C ALA A 49 14.22 32.82 -53.10
N ILE A 50 13.19 33.68 -53.00
CA ILE A 50 11.78 33.35 -53.27
C ILE A 50 11.55 33.08 -54.76
N GLU A 51 12.11 33.90 -55.64
CA GLU A 51 12.03 33.71 -57.09
C GLU A 51 12.76 32.42 -57.52
N PHE A 52 13.92 32.14 -56.91
CA PHE A 52 14.67 30.91 -57.13
C PHE A 52 13.95 29.67 -56.57
N ALA A 53 13.28 29.77 -55.41
CA ALA A 53 12.45 28.71 -54.84
C ALA A 53 11.41 28.20 -55.85
N GLY A 54 10.72 29.13 -56.54
CA GLY A 54 9.74 28.81 -57.58
C GLY A 54 10.31 28.19 -58.87
N SER A 55 11.63 28.20 -59.05
CA SER A 55 12.32 27.62 -60.22
C SER A 55 12.85 26.19 -59.96
N TRP A 56 13.00 25.79 -58.68
CA TRP A 56 13.51 24.48 -58.30
C TRP A 56 12.51 23.54 -57.62
N SER A 57 11.46 24.05 -56.99
CA SER A 57 10.34 23.24 -56.48
C SER A 57 9.21 23.11 -57.51
N ARG A 58 8.36 22.09 -57.38
CA ARG A 58 7.17 21.97 -58.25
C ARG A 58 6.13 23.01 -57.84
N LYS A 59 5.45 23.61 -58.82
CA LYS A 59 4.30 24.49 -58.54
C LYS A 59 3.17 23.66 -57.96
N VAL A 60 2.91 23.84 -56.67
CA VAL A 60 1.89 23.06 -55.96
C VAL A 60 0.49 23.53 -56.35
N ASP A 61 -0.37 22.57 -56.72
CA ASP A 61 -1.81 22.74 -56.87
C ASP A 61 -2.54 21.78 -55.91
N LEU A 62 -3.36 22.34 -55.02
CA LEU A 62 -4.16 21.63 -54.02
C LEU A 62 -5.11 20.58 -54.62
N ARG A 63 -5.39 20.64 -55.94
CA ARG A 63 -6.25 19.68 -56.64
C ARG A 63 -5.55 18.42 -57.14
N SER A 64 -4.22 18.35 -57.02
CA SER A 64 -3.40 17.26 -57.56
C SER A 64 -2.51 16.62 -56.49
N ASN A 65 -2.21 15.33 -56.65
CA ASN A 65 -1.28 14.65 -55.75
C ASN A 65 0.14 15.15 -56.00
N LEU A 66 0.98 15.17 -54.95
CA LEU A 66 2.39 15.57 -55.05
C LEU A 66 3.15 14.83 -56.15
N ALA A 67 2.77 13.58 -56.44
CA ALA A 67 3.35 12.74 -57.49
C ALA A 67 3.00 13.19 -58.92
N ASP A 68 1.87 13.87 -59.13
CA ASP A 68 1.32 14.22 -60.44
C ASP A 68 1.65 15.67 -60.87
N LEU A 69 2.40 16.40 -60.03
CA LEU A 69 2.78 17.79 -60.28
C LEU A 69 3.84 17.90 -61.40
N PRO A 70 3.76 18.92 -62.28
CA PRO A 70 4.75 19.13 -63.33
C PRO A 70 6.13 19.44 -62.74
N ALA A 71 7.18 18.88 -63.35
CA ALA A 71 8.56 19.08 -62.93
C ALA A 71 9.01 20.54 -63.10
N SER A 72 9.79 21.04 -62.13
CA SER A 72 10.37 22.39 -62.17
C SER A 72 11.47 22.51 -63.22
N GLU A 73 11.86 23.75 -63.54
CA GLU A 73 12.94 24.02 -64.51
C GLU A 73 14.27 23.42 -64.04
N ILE A 74 14.58 23.51 -62.75
CA ILE A 74 15.79 22.92 -62.18
C ILE A 74 15.66 21.40 -62.01
N GLN A 75 14.48 20.84 -61.75
CA GLN A 75 14.28 19.37 -61.78
C GLN A 75 14.50 18.81 -63.19
N LEU A 76 14.01 19.49 -64.24
CA LEU A 76 14.28 19.13 -65.63
C LEU A 76 15.78 19.25 -65.95
N ARG A 77 16.45 20.27 -65.40
CA ARG A 77 17.90 20.46 -65.53
C ARG A 77 18.70 19.36 -64.82
N MET A 78 18.29 18.97 -63.61
CA MET A 78 18.88 17.87 -62.84
C MET A 78 18.66 16.53 -63.53
N ALA A 79 17.46 16.25 -64.05
CA ALA A 79 17.17 15.05 -64.82
C ALA A 79 18.01 14.98 -66.11
N ARG A 80 18.21 16.12 -66.80
CA ARG A 80 19.15 16.21 -67.93
C ARG A 80 20.58 15.91 -67.51
N LEU A 81 21.06 16.52 -66.41
CA LEU A 81 22.41 16.24 -65.89
C LEU A 81 22.58 14.79 -65.47
N GLU A 82 21.56 14.15 -64.90
CA GLU A 82 21.56 12.73 -64.55
C GLU A 82 21.59 11.83 -65.80
N THR A 83 20.80 12.14 -66.84
CA THR A 83 20.85 11.40 -68.12
C THR A 83 22.21 11.52 -68.78
N VAL A 84 22.78 12.72 -68.87
CA VAL A 84 24.10 12.95 -69.46
C VAL A 84 25.21 12.29 -68.63
N LEU A 85 25.11 12.31 -67.30
CA LEU A 85 26.03 11.60 -66.41
C LEU A 85 25.92 10.08 -66.61
N SER A 86 24.71 9.53 -66.74
CA SER A 86 24.51 8.10 -66.99
C SER A 86 25.04 7.65 -68.35
N GLU A 87 24.86 8.46 -69.39
CA GLU A 87 25.36 8.21 -70.75
C GLU A 87 26.89 8.29 -70.80
N THR A 88 27.49 9.27 -70.13
CA THR A 88 28.96 9.40 -70.04
C THR A 88 29.59 8.30 -69.20
N VAL A 89 28.94 7.84 -68.13
CA VAL A 89 29.34 6.65 -67.36
C VAL A 89 29.26 5.38 -68.20
N ALA A 90 28.19 5.20 -68.99
CA ALA A 90 28.05 4.05 -69.89
C ALA A 90 29.11 4.05 -71.01
N GLN A 91 29.50 5.22 -71.51
CA GLN A 91 30.58 5.37 -72.49
C GLN A 91 31.96 5.07 -71.88
N LEU A 92 32.21 5.54 -70.66
CA LEU A 92 33.45 5.24 -69.91
C LEU A 92 33.58 3.74 -69.57
N GLN A 93 32.48 3.07 -69.21
CA GLN A 93 32.45 1.62 -68.97
C GLN A 93 32.65 0.78 -70.24
N HIS A 94 32.31 1.32 -71.42
CA HIS A 94 32.44 0.63 -72.70
C HIS A 94 33.86 0.72 -73.30
N ASP A 95 34.58 1.82 -73.06
CA ASP A 95 35.98 2.00 -73.48
C ASP A 95 36.97 1.14 -72.66
N ASP A 96 36.57 0.60 -71.51
CA ASP A 96 37.37 -0.28 -70.65
C ASP A 96 37.66 -1.66 -71.29
N ASP A 97 36.75 -2.14 -72.17
CA ASP A 97 36.87 -3.45 -72.82
C ASP A 97 37.78 -3.44 -74.07
N ALA A 98 38.10 -2.26 -74.61
CA ALA A 98 38.77 -2.12 -75.89
C ALA A 98 40.01 -1.21 -75.81
N SER A 99 41.16 -1.78 -75.45
CA SER A 99 42.52 -1.22 -75.62
C SER A 99 42.84 -0.02 -74.69
N SER A 100 43.74 -0.14 -73.70
CA SER A 100 45.19 0.09 -73.90
C SER A 100 46.01 -0.18 -72.61
N ARG A 101 46.92 -1.17 -72.61
CA ARG A 101 47.84 -1.51 -71.48
C ARG A 101 49.13 -0.66 -71.45
N GLY A 102 49.10 0.62 -71.82
CA GLY A 102 50.32 1.41 -72.09
C GLY A 102 50.82 2.35 -70.97
N THR A 103 49.94 2.88 -70.11
CA THR A 103 50.29 3.89 -69.09
C THR A 103 49.48 3.65 -67.81
N LEU A 104 49.64 2.45 -67.25
CA LEU A 104 48.75 1.88 -66.23
C LEU A 104 48.67 2.68 -64.91
N HIS A 105 49.70 3.39 -64.48
CA HIS A 105 49.66 4.04 -63.14
C HIS A 105 48.99 5.42 -63.14
N GLN A 106 49.21 6.25 -64.16
CA GLN A 106 48.53 7.55 -64.28
C GLN A 106 47.07 7.42 -64.72
N SER A 107 46.76 6.44 -65.58
CA SER A 107 45.39 6.15 -66.01
C SER A 107 44.53 5.55 -64.89
N VAL A 108 45.09 4.66 -64.05
CA VAL A 108 44.37 4.11 -62.88
C VAL A 108 44.08 5.19 -61.83
N LEU A 109 45.04 6.07 -61.51
CA LEU A 109 44.79 7.18 -60.58
C LEU A 109 43.78 8.21 -61.13
N ALA A 110 43.83 8.48 -62.45
CA ALA A 110 42.83 9.33 -63.10
C ALA A 110 41.45 8.67 -63.11
N HIS A 111 41.37 7.36 -63.34
CA HIS A 111 40.12 6.59 -63.33
C HIS A 111 39.52 6.47 -61.93
N GLU A 112 40.33 6.18 -60.90
CA GLU A 112 39.92 6.21 -59.50
C GLU A 112 39.37 7.59 -59.12
N ARG A 113 40.04 8.66 -59.56
CA ARG A 113 39.58 10.04 -59.34
C ARG A 113 38.25 10.34 -60.05
N LEU A 114 38.09 9.94 -61.31
CA LEU A 114 36.87 10.16 -62.08
C LEU A 114 35.70 9.32 -61.55
N SER A 115 35.95 8.06 -61.14
CA SER A 115 34.96 7.19 -60.49
C SER A 115 34.48 7.79 -59.17
N VAL A 116 35.39 8.35 -58.37
CA VAL A 116 35.03 9.08 -57.15
C VAL A 116 34.21 10.33 -57.48
N GLN A 117 34.56 11.09 -58.52
CA GLN A 117 33.78 12.27 -58.96
C GLN A 117 32.38 11.90 -59.48
N ILE A 118 32.24 10.81 -60.24
CA ILE A 118 30.96 10.28 -60.70
C ILE A 118 30.09 9.88 -59.51
N GLN A 119 30.64 9.09 -58.59
CA GLN A 119 29.91 8.62 -57.42
C GLN A 119 29.48 9.80 -56.54
N GLN A 120 30.34 10.81 -56.38
CA GLN A 120 29.99 12.06 -55.69
C GLN A 120 28.89 12.83 -56.42
N SER A 121 28.95 12.99 -57.74
CA SER A 121 27.92 13.68 -58.54
C SER A 121 26.57 12.95 -58.53
N GLN A 122 26.56 11.62 -58.57
CA GLN A 122 25.33 10.81 -58.44
C GLN A 122 24.72 10.92 -57.04
N SER A 123 25.56 10.91 -56.01
CA SER A 123 25.14 11.10 -54.61
C SER A 123 24.58 12.51 -54.40
N THR A 124 25.20 13.56 -54.97
CA THR A 124 24.71 14.93 -54.83
C THR A 124 23.42 15.16 -55.60
N LEU A 125 23.27 14.61 -56.81
CA LEU A 125 22.02 14.71 -57.57
C LEU A 125 20.84 14.02 -56.86
N SER A 126 21.06 12.83 -56.29
CA SER A 126 20.01 12.14 -55.51
C SER A 126 19.62 12.92 -54.24
N LEU A 127 20.59 13.51 -53.54
CA LEU A 127 20.34 14.38 -52.39
C LEU A 127 19.53 15.63 -52.80
N LEU A 128 19.89 16.28 -53.90
CA LEU A 128 19.17 17.46 -54.39
C LEU A 128 17.73 17.13 -54.80
N GLN A 129 17.48 15.93 -55.34
CA GLN A 129 16.13 15.49 -55.70
C GLN A 129 15.28 15.29 -54.45
N LEU A 130 15.82 14.63 -53.42
CA LEU A 130 15.12 14.48 -52.14
C LEU A 130 14.86 15.83 -51.46
N LEU A 131 15.80 16.77 -51.52
CA LEU A 131 15.61 18.12 -51.01
C LEU A 131 14.50 18.87 -51.76
N SER A 132 14.39 18.68 -53.07
CA SER A 132 13.33 19.28 -53.90
C SER A 132 11.95 18.72 -53.59
N ASP A 133 11.87 17.41 -53.35
CA ASP A 133 10.64 16.75 -52.90
C ASP A 133 10.23 17.19 -51.48
N LEU A 134 11.20 17.41 -50.58
CA LEU A 134 10.97 17.98 -49.25
C LEU A 134 10.42 19.41 -49.33
N ASP A 135 11.04 20.27 -50.12
CA ASP A 135 10.62 21.66 -50.32
C ASP A 135 9.21 21.75 -50.93
N THR A 136 8.93 20.92 -51.94
CA THR A 136 7.59 20.81 -52.55
C THR A 136 6.55 20.33 -51.51
N GLY A 137 6.91 19.37 -50.65
CA GLY A 137 6.05 18.92 -49.56
C GLY A 137 5.77 20.03 -48.53
N LEU A 138 6.79 20.80 -48.14
CA LEU A 138 6.65 21.93 -47.21
C LEU A 138 5.74 23.02 -47.78
N GLN A 139 5.89 23.36 -49.06
CA GLN A 139 5.02 24.33 -49.74
C GLN A 139 3.56 23.84 -49.83
N SER A 140 3.36 22.54 -50.09
CA SER A 140 2.02 21.93 -50.10
C SER A 140 1.36 21.95 -48.73
N PHE A 141 2.12 21.71 -47.67
CA PHE A 141 1.63 21.85 -46.31
C PHE A 141 1.22 23.28 -45.99
N ASP A 142 2.08 24.27 -46.31
CA ASP A 142 1.81 25.68 -46.01
C ASP A 142 0.51 26.15 -46.72
N LEU A 143 0.30 25.73 -47.99
CA LEU A 143 -0.95 25.97 -48.73
C LEU A 143 -2.17 25.23 -48.16
N ALA A 144 -2.00 24.00 -47.67
CA ALA A 144 -3.09 23.24 -47.05
C ALA A 144 -3.54 23.87 -45.72
N MET A 145 -2.61 24.46 -44.97
CA MET A 145 -2.91 25.20 -43.73
C MET A 145 -3.64 26.52 -43.99
N ASP A 146 -3.41 27.17 -45.13
CA ASP A 146 -4.15 28.38 -45.54
C ASP A 146 -5.63 28.08 -45.87
N VAL A 147 -5.93 26.90 -46.42
CA VAL A 147 -7.29 26.45 -46.79
C VAL A 147 -7.73 25.28 -45.89
N PRO A 148 -7.71 25.49 -44.55
CA PRO A 148 -7.55 24.50 -43.47
C PRO A 148 -7.85 23.02 -43.79
N ASP A 149 -7.11 22.42 -44.73
CA ASP A 149 -7.31 21.04 -45.17
C ASP A 149 -6.42 20.14 -44.33
N LEU A 150 -6.97 19.75 -43.18
CA LEU A 150 -6.28 18.91 -42.20
C LEU A 150 -5.90 17.54 -42.76
N THR A 151 -6.66 17.03 -43.72
CA THR A 151 -6.36 15.72 -44.33
C THR A 151 -5.14 15.79 -45.20
N ARG A 152 -5.05 16.83 -46.03
CA ARG A 152 -3.89 17.07 -46.90
C ARG A 152 -2.65 17.44 -46.10
N ALA A 153 -2.78 18.31 -45.10
CA ALA A 153 -1.68 18.68 -44.20
C ALA A 153 -1.06 17.45 -43.50
N ALA A 154 -1.88 16.51 -43.03
CA ALA A 154 -1.38 15.28 -42.42
C ALA A 154 -0.72 14.32 -43.43
N THR A 155 -1.25 14.20 -44.64
CA THR A 155 -0.62 13.36 -45.67
C THR A 155 0.71 13.93 -46.15
N ASP A 156 0.80 15.26 -46.26
CA ASP A 156 2.02 15.95 -46.68
C ASP A 156 3.11 15.79 -45.61
N LEU A 157 2.78 15.91 -44.32
CA LEU A 157 3.73 15.63 -43.23
C LEU A 157 4.22 14.17 -43.21
N ALA A 158 3.34 13.20 -43.49
CA ALA A 158 3.75 11.79 -43.59
C ALA A 158 4.69 11.54 -44.77
N ALA A 159 4.45 12.20 -45.92
CA ALA A 159 5.32 12.14 -47.08
C ALA A 159 6.70 12.79 -46.82
N ILE A 160 6.73 13.95 -46.15
CA ILE A 160 7.95 14.64 -45.73
C ILE A 160 8.76 13.77 -44.77
N GLN A 161 8.12 13.16 -43.78
CA GLN A 161 8.78 12.25 -42.83
C GLN A 161 9.40 11.04 -43.55
N THR A 162 8.67 10.44 -44.49
CA THR A 162 9.19 9.34 -45.31
C THR A 162 10.39 9.79 -46.14
N CYS A 163 10.37 11.00 -46.70
CA CYS A 163 11.49 11.55 -47.44
C CYS A 163 12.72 11.81 -46.55
N LEU A 164 12.54 12.37 -45.35
CA LEU A 164 13.62 12.56 -44.37
C LEU A 164 14.27 11.23 -43.97
N THR A 165 13.49 10.15 -43.76
CA THR A 165 14.07 8.83 -43.47
C THR A 165 14.90 8.27 -44.63
N LYS A 166 14.51 8.53 -45.88
CA LYS A 166 15.30 8.17 -47.07
C LYS A 166 16.62 8.95 -47.10
N VAL A 167 16.59 10.25 -46.82
CA VAL A 167 17.78 11.10 -46.73
C VAL A 167 18.75 10.58 -45.66
N ASP A 168 18.26 10.27 -44.47
CA ASP A 168 19.09 9.73 -43.37
C ASP A 168 19.70 8.35 -43.70
N SER A 169 19.00 7.53 -44.49
CA SER A 169 19.48 6.20 -44.92
C SER A 169 20.51 6.24 -46.06
N GLN A 170 20.39 7.21 -46.97
CA GLN A 170 21.20 7.30 -48.18
C GLN A 170 22.43 8.21 -47.99
N HIS A 171 22.38 9.17 -47.07
CA HIS A 171 23.44 10.17 -46.84
C HIS A 171 23.82 10.27 -45.34
N PRO A 172 24.87 9.57 -44.87
CA PRO A 172 25.22 9.52 -43.44
C PRO A 172 25.76 10.86 -42.89
N LYS A 173 25.55 11.10 -41.59
CA LYS A 173 25.71 12.37 -40.82
C LYS A 173 27.08 13.08 -40.84
N ALA A 174 28.06 12.62 -41.62
CA ALA A 174 29.45 13.08 -41.56
C ALA A 174 29.81 14.24 -42.53
N SER A 175 28.91 14.66 -43.43
CA SER A 175 29.17 15.70 -44.45
C SER A 175 28.68 17.10 -44.03
N MET A 176 29.28 18.19 -44.58
CA MET A 176 28.76 19.57 -44.45
C MET A 176 27.31 19.72 -44.95
N GLU A 177 26.86 18.79 -45.79
CA GLU A 177 25.48 18.65 -46.28
C GLU A 177 24.48 18.39 -45.14
N TYR A 178 24.93 17.86 -44.00
CA TYR A 178 24.11 17.58 -42.83
C TYR A 178 23.48 18.83 -42.23
N ARG A 179 24.09 20.02 -42.38
CA ARG A 179 23.52 21.27 -41.85
C ARG A 179 22.22 21.66 -42.56
N ILE A 180 22.09 21.33 -43.84
CA ILE A 180 20.88 21.61 -44.63
C ILE A 180 19.79 20.59 -44.34
N VAL A 181 20.17 19.33 -44.16
CA VAL A 181 19.24 18.29 -43.67
C VAL A 181 18.72 18.65 -42.28
N GLN A 182 19.56 19.17 -41.38
CA GLN A 182 19.13 19.70 -40.08
C GLN A 182 18.14 20.87 -40.21
N ILE A 183 18.38 21.79 -41.15
CA ILE A 183 17.44 22.89 -41.41
C ILE A 183 16.09 22.30 -41.85
N MET A 184 16.07 21.36 -42.79
CA MET A 184 14.84 20.69 -43.24
C MET A 184 14.14 19.90 -42.12
N GLN A 185 14.88 19.23 -41.24
CA GLN A 185 14.35 18.58 -40.05
C GLN A 185 13.70 19.59 -39.09
N MET A 186 14.36 20.73 -38.82
CA MET A 186 13.76 21.80 -38.02
C MET A 186 12.50 22.39 -38.66
N GLN A 187 12.47 22.53 -39.99
CA GLN A 187 11.27 23.01 -40.69
C GLN A 187 10.12 22.01 -40.60
N TYR A 188 10.39 20.71 -40.74
CA TYR A 188 9.41 19.65 -40.51
C TYR A 188 8.86 19.70 -39.08
N GLU A 189 9.73 19.79 -38.07
CA GLU A 189 9.32 19.92 -36.67
C GLU A 189 8.47 21.18 -36.44
N ALA A 190 8.82 22.31 -37.07
CA ALA A 190 8.04 23.54 -36.98
C ALA A 190 6.63 23.39 -37.57
N ARG A 191 6.48 22.78 -38.75
CA ARG A 191 5.16 22.52 -39.37
C ARG A 191 4.35 21.50 -38.59
N LEU A 192 5.00 20.45 -38.09
CA LEU A 192 4.37 19.48 -37.21
C LEU A 192 3.82 20.16 -35.95
N ASN A 193 4.61 21.04 -35.32
CA ASN A 193 4.18 21.84 -34.18
C ASN A 193 3.05 22.81 -34.55
N GLN A 194 3.10 23.45 -35.72
CA GLN A 194 2.03 24.34 -36.20
C GLN A 194 0.70 23.59 -36.35
N LEU A 195 0.70 22.42 -36.98
CA LEU A 195 -0.49 21.57 -37.09
C LEU A 195 -0.97 21.12 -35.71
N GLN A 196 -0.04 20.72 -34.82
CA GLN A 196 -0.39 20.31 -33.45
C GLN A 196 -1.04 21.44 -32.65
N CYS A 197 -0.50 22.66 -32.71
CA CYS A 197 -1.10 23.84 -32.07
C CYS A 197 -2.49 24.13 -32.64
N TYR A 198 -2.65 24.10 -33.96
CA TYR A 198 -3.95 24.29 -34.60
C TYR A 198 -4.98 23.24 -34.16
N LEU A 199 -4.58 21.97 -34.08
CA LEU A 199 -5.44 20.89 -33.62
C LEU A 199 -5.79 21.04 -32.13
N ALA A 200 -4.85 21.48 -31.29
CA ALA A 200 -5.08 21.75 -29.88
C ALA A 200 -6.06 22.94 -29.68
N ASP A 201 -5.89 24.01 -30.45
CA ASP A 201 -6.80 25.17 -30.43
C ASP A 201 -8.19 24.79 -30.93
N SER A 202 -8.27 23.98 -31.99
CA SER A 202 -9.53 23.44 -32.50
C SER A 202 -10.22 22.56 -31.45
N LEU A 203 -9.47 21.71 -30.74
CA LEU A 203 -10.00 20.87 -29.66
C LEU A 203 -10.45 21.67 -28.43
N SER A 204 -9.72 22.72 -28.05
CA SER A 204 -10.13 23.59 -26.93
C SER A 204 -11.36 24.45 -27.28
N GLY A 205 -11.55 24.78 -28.57
CA GLY A 205 -12.79 25.37 -29.07
C GLY A 205 -13.96 24.38 -29.11
N LEU A 206 -13.66 23.11 -29.40
CA LEU A 206 -14.62 22.00 -29.41
C LEU A 206 -15.17 21.68 -28.03
N TRP A 207 -14.28 21.55 -27.05
CA TRP A 207 -14.60 21.13 -25.69
C TRP A 207 -14.44 22.27 -24.71
N LYS A 208 -15.54 22.73 -24.12
CA LYS A 208 -15.49 23.61 -22.94
C LYS A 208 -15.98 22.82 -21.75
N ILE A 209 -15.04 22.31 -20.96
CA ILE A 209 -15.30 21.60 -19.71
C ILE A 209 -15.07 22.57 -18.56
N SER A 210 -16.03 22.62 -17.66
CA SER A 210 -16.00 23.45 -16.46
C SER A 210 -16.57 22.64 -15.29
N PRO A 211 -16.37 23.06 -14.04
CA PRO A 211 -16.91 22.33 -12.90
C PRO A 211 -18.41 22.09 -13.05
N ARG A 212 -18.83 20.81 -13.09
CA ARG A 212 -20.23 20.37 -13.22
C ARG A 212 -20.92 20.74 -14.54
N SER A 213 -20.21 21.21 -15.56
CA SER A 213 -20.81 21.40 -16.88
C SER A 213 -19.83 21.25 -18.03
N MET A 214 -20.30 20.66 -19.12
CA MET A 214 -19.54 20.49 -20.35
C MET A 214 -20.38 20.94 -21.54
N SER A 215 -19.75 21.62 -22.49
CA SER A 215 -20.37 21.97 -23.76
C SER A 215 -19.48 21.54 -24.92
N ILE A 216 -20.10 20.96 -25.94
CA ILE A 216 -19.41 20.44 -27.12
C ILE A 216 -19.92 21.20 -28.35
N THR A 217 -19.04 21.88 -29.07
CA THR A 217 -19.41 22.46 -30.37
C THR A 217 -19.22 21.40 -31.46
N PRO A 218 -20.24 21.09 -32.29
CA PRO A 218 -20.05 20.13 -33.38
C PRO A 218 -19.14 20.72 -34.46
N THR A 219 -18.24 19.91 -35.00
CA THR A 219 -17.32 20.31 -36.07
C THR A 219 -17.38 19.32 -37.21
N SER A 220 -17.40 19.83 -38.45
CA SER A 220 -17.35 19.03 -39.69
C SER A 220 -15.92 18.66 -40.11
N MET A 221 -14.91 19.23 -39.47
CA MET A 221 -13.49 19.00 -39.76
C MET A 221 -13.02 17.65 -39.17
N PRO A 222 -12.16 16.90 -39.89
CA PRO A 222 -11.66 15.58 -39.46
C PRO A 222 -10.53 15.66 -38.43
N VAL A 223 -10.74 16.38 -37.33
CA VAL A 223 -9.74 16.67 -36.28
C VAL A 223 -9.19 15.37 -35.68
N TYR A 224 -10.04 14.42 -35.28
CA TYR A 224 -9.61 13.17 -34.64
C TYR A 224 -8.84 12.23 -35.56
N ALA A 225 -9.23 12.13 -36.83
CA ALA A 225 -8.50 11.34 -37.83
C ALA A 225 -7.10 11.92 -38.08
N THR A 226 -6.99 13.25 -38.11
CA THR A 226 -5.72 13.98 -38.25
C THR A 226 -4.81 13.77 -37.03
N LEU A 227 -5.37 13.76 -35.82
CA LEU A 227 -4.65 13.45 -34.58
C LEU A 227 -4.13 12.01 -34.52
N GLN A 228 -4.87 11.05 -35.09
CA GLN A 228 -4.39 9.67 -35.19
C GLN A 228 -3.18 9.59 -36.12
N ARG A 229 -3.26 10.21 -37.30
CA ARG A 229 -2.17 10.21 -38.30
C ARG A 229 -0.89 10.89 -37.80
N THR A 230 -1.03 11.91 -36.95
CA THR A 230 0.10 12.61 -36.32
C THR A 230 0.59 11.96 -35.02
N GLY A 231 -0.01 10.83 -34.59
CA GLY A 231 0.41 10.07 -33.41
C GLY A 231 0.11 10.73 -32.05
N ARG A 232 -0.69 11.82 -32.01
CA ARG A 232 -0.99 12.59 -30.78
C ARG A 232 -2.37 12.28 -30.18
N LEU A 233 -3.16 11.43 -30.83
CA LEU A 233 -4.51 11.09 -30.35
C LEU A 233 -4.53 10.62 -28.89
N VAL A 234 -3.63 9.72 -28.50
CA VAL A 234 -3.60 9.14 -27.14
C VAL A 234 -3.39 10.20 -26.07
N THR A 235 -2.38 11.07 -26.23
CA THR A 235 -2.06 12.13 -25.26
C THR A 235 -3.22 13.11 -25.08
N HIS A 236 -3.97 13.41 -26.14
CA HIS A 236 -5.15 14.26 -26.04
C HIS A 236 -6.33 13.56 -25.36
N LEU A 237 -6.54 12.27 -25.62
CA LEU A 237 -7.58 11.49 -24.96
C LEU A 237 -7.30 11.34 -23.46
N GLU A 238 -6.03 11.26 -23.05
CA GLU A 238 -5.61 11.28 -21.64
C GLU A 238 -5.98 12.60 -20.96
N GLN A 239 -5.67 13.74 -21.58
CA GLN A 239 -6.04 15.05 -21.04
C GLN A 239 -7.57 15.21 -20.96
N LEU A 240 -8.29 14.85 -22.03
CA LEU A 240 -9.75 14.94 -22.06
C LEU A 240 -10.39 14.02 -21.01
N ALA A 241 -9.87 12.81 -20.84
CA ALA A 241 -10.33 11.88 -19.80
C ALA A 241 -10.10 12.44 -18.39
N ALA A 242 -8.95 13.08 -18.14
CA ALA A 242 -8.65 13.73 -16.87
C ALA A 242 -9.65 14.88 -16.58
N ASP A 243 -9.88 15.76 -17.54
CA ASP A 243 -10.81 16.90 -17.38
C ASP A 243 -12.25 16.41 -17.18
N LEU A 244 -12.69 15.40 -17.95
CA LEU A 244 -14.01 14.78 -17.79
C LEU A 244 -14.15 14.10 -16.42
N TYR A 245 -13.11 13.42 -15.94
CA TYR A 245 -13.13 12.80 -14.63
C TYR A 245 -13.22 13.85 -13.53
N GLU A 246 -12.31 14.84 -13.51
CA GLU A 246 -12.24 15.86 -12.46
C GLU A 246 -13.53 16.69 -12.36
N HIS A 247 -14.07 17.13 -13.50
CA HIS A 247 -15.15 18.11 -13.51
C HIS A 247 -16.55 17.53 -13.65
N ILE A 248 -16.70 16.29 -14.15
CA ILE A 248 -18.00 15.65 -14.38
C ILE A 248 -18.16 14.36 -13.59
N PHE A 249 -17.31 13.36 -13.79
CA PHE A 249 -17.52 12.05 -13.16
C PHE A 249 -17.21 12.02 -11.66
N ALA A 250 -16.14 12.65 -11.19
CA ALA A 250 -15.78 12.68 -9.78
C ALA A 250 -16.88 13.36 -8.92
N PRO A 251 -17.43 14.54 -9.30
CA PRO A 251 -18.60 15.11 -8.62
C PRO A 251 -19.82 14.19 -8.65
N LEU A 252 -20.06 13.51 -9.77
CA LEU A 252 -21.19 12.61 -9.94
C LEU A 252 -21.08 11.37 -9.04
N VAL A 253 -19.88 10.85 -8.79
CA VAL A 253 -19.63 9.73 -7.88
C VAL A 253 -19.69 10.17 -6.42
N ALA A 254 -19.11 11.34 -6.10
CA ALA A 254 -19.07 11.86 -4.73
C ALA A 254 -20.44 12.32 -4.21
N ASP A 255 -21.25 12.99 -5.03
CA ASP A 255 -22.54 13.55 -4.62
C ASP A 255 -23.72 12.77 -5.22
N ALA A 256 -24.52 12.17 -4.34
CA ALA A 256 -25.69 11.37 -4.70
C ALA A 256 -26.90 12.16 -5.19
N SER A 257 -26.89 13.49 -5.02
CA SER A 257 -27.97 14.37 -5.45
C SER A 257 -27.81 14.85 -6.89
N LEU A 258 -26.62 14.78 -7.48
CA LEU A 258 -26.35 15.32 -8.82
C LEU A 258 -26.90 14.42 -9.93
N VAL A 259 -27.57 15.04 -10.90
CA VAL A 259 -28.13 14.40 -12.09
C VAL A 259 -27.66 15.12 -13.35
N PRO A 260 -27.16 14.39 -14.38
CA PRO A 260 -26.81 14.99 -15.65
C PRO A 260 -28.08 15.40 -16.40
N THR A 261 -28.16 16.68 -16.73
CA THR A 261 -29.24 17.25 -17.54
C THR A 261 -28.69 17.61 -18.91
N VAL A 262 -29.16 16.91 -19.95
CA VAL A 262 -28.70 17.12 -21.33
C VAL A 262 -29.60 18.14 -22.03
N ARG A 263 -28.99 19.19 -22.60
CA ARG A 263 -29.66 20.19 -23.43
C ARG A 263 -28.86 20.41 -24.71
N GLN A 264 -29.32 19.80 -25.81
CA GLN A 264 -28.68 19.89 -27.13
C GLN A 264 -27.19 19.52 -27.08
N THR A 265 -26.29 20.50 -27.03
CA THR A 265 -24.83 20.38 -27.03
C THR A 265 -24.20 20.59 -25.65
N ILE A 266 -25.00 20.79 -24.60
CA ILE A 266 -24.55 21.11 -23.25
C ILE A 266 -25.07 20.06 -22.26
N VAL A 267 -24.21 19.64 -21.34
CA VAL A 267 -24.57 18.87 -20.16
C VAL A 267 -24.25 19.66 -18.91
N THR A 268 -25.22 19.77 -18.00
CA THR A 268 -25.04 20.36 -16.67
C THR A 268 -25.45 19.37 -15.59
N LEU A 269 -24.67 19.28 -14.51
CA LEU A 269 -25.05 18.50 -13.32
C LEU A 269 -25.92 19.37 -12.42
N THR A 270 -27.20 19.01 -12.29
CA THR A 270 -28.15 19.74 -11.44
C THR A 270 -28.47 18.93 -10.19
N PRO A 271 -28.59 19.56 -9.00
CA PRO A 271 -28.95 18.88 -7.77
C PRO A 271 -30.43 18.50 -7.77
N LYS A 272 -30.74 17.27 -7.38
CA LYS A 272 -32.08 16.76 -7.11
C LYS A 272 -32.37 16.76 -5.62
N THR A 273 -33.63 16.90 -5.23
CA THR A 273 -34.10 17.10 -3.85
C THR A 273 -33.87 15.93 -2.89
N ALA A 274 -33.54 14.72 -3.37
CA ALA A 274 -33.26 13.58 -2.52
C ALA A 274 -32.05 12.78 -3.04
N ALA A 275 -31.07 12.57 -2.15
CA ALA A 275 -29.92 11.71 -2.40
C ALA A 275 -30.32 10.23 -2.25
N SER A 276 -29.88 9.40 -3.19
CA SER A 276 -30.07 7.94 -3.13
C SER A 276 -28.91 7.26 -2.38
N THR A 277 -29.18 6.14 -1.72
CA THR A 277 -28.18 5.32 -1.01
C THR A 277 -28.31 3.85 -1.42
N GLY A 278 -27.28 3.04 -1.18
CA GLY A 278 -27.31 1.59 -1.46
C GLY A 278 -27.41 1.24 -2.96
N ILE A 279 -28.13 0.17 -3.28
CA ILE A 279 -28.33 -0.28 -4.68
C ILE A 279 -28.97 0.79 -5.57
N PRO A 280 -30.02 1.53 -5.13
CA PRO A 280 -30.56 2.65 -5.92
C PRO A 280 -29.50 3.67 -6.35
N ARG A 281 -28.50 3.94 -5.49
CA ARG A 281 -27.39 4.84 -5.83
C ARG A 281 -26.54 4.30 -6.97
N VAL A 282 -26.19 3.02 -6.93
CA VAL A 282 -25.46 2.34 -8.00
C VAL A 282 -26.26 2.38 -9.30
N GLN A 283 -27.56 2.10 -9.24
CA GLN A 283 -28.45 2.15 -10.40
C GLN A 283 -28.52 3.54 -11.02
N HIS A 284 -28.66 4.59 -10.20
CA HIS A 284 -28.65 5.97 -10.67
C HIS A 284 -27.31 6.35 -11.31
N LEU A 285 -26.19 5.97 -10.69
CA LEU A 285 -24.87 6.24 -11.27
C LEU A 285 -24.68 5.53 -12.63
N CYS A 286 -25.06 4.26 -12.74
CA CYS A 286 -25.03 3.52 -14.01
C CYS A 286 -25.88 4.21 -15.09
N ALA A 287 -27.09 4.66 -14.74
CA ALA A 287 -27.97 5.39 -15.65
C ALA A 287 -27.38 6.76 -16.06
N HIS A 288 -26.77 7.48 -15.13
CA HIS A 288 -26.14 8.77 -15.39
C HIS A 288 -24.92 8.62 -16.30
N VAL A 289 -24.02 7.68 -16.03
CA VAL A 289 -22.89 7.36 -16.92
C VAL A 289 -23.40 6.97 -18.30
N THR A 290 -24.38 6.08 -18.39
CA THR A 290 -25.00 5.70 -19.68
C THR A 290 -25.54 6.92 -20.43
N THR A 291 -26.17 7.86 -19.73
CA THR A 291 -26.71 9.10 -20.33
C THR A 291 -25.59 9.98 -20.88
N LEU A 292 -24.50 10.13 -20.13
CA LEU A 292 -23.31 10.88 -20.57
C LEU A 292 -22.66 10.23 -21.79
N LEU A 293 -22.52 8.90 -21.81
CA LEU A 293 -21.94 8.18 -22.95
C LEU A 293 -22.81 8.28 -24.21
N LYS A 294 -24.13 8.18 -24.07
CA LYS A 294 -25.08 8.42 -25.17
C LYS A 294 -25.01 9.86 -25.70
N PHE A 295 -24.73 10.83 -24.83
CA PHE A 295 -24.50 12.22 -25.23
C PHE A 295 -23.16 12.40 -25.95
N LEU A 296 -22.10 11.74 -25.51
CA LEU A 296 -20.75 11.85 -26.10
C LEU A 296 -20.64 11.16 -27.47
N ALA A 297 -21.30 10.02 -27.65
CA ALA A 297 -21.14 9.16 -28.83
C ALA A 297 -21.32 9.88 -30.19
N PRO A 298 -22.32 10.77 -30.39
CA PRO A 298 -22.50 11.48 -31.66
C PRO A 298 -21.37 12.46 -32.01
N PHE A 299 -20.61 12.97 -31.03
CA PHE A 299 -19.54 13.95 -31.23
C PHE A 299 -18.17 13.30 -31.47
N LEU A 300 -18.09 11.99 -31.34
CA LEU A 300 -16.85 11.21 -31.45
C LEU A 300 -16.97 10.27 -32.67
N PRO A 301 -16.42 10.67 -33.84
CA PRO A 301 -16.56 9.88 -35.06
C PRO A 301 -15.77 8.56 -35.00
N PRO A 302 -16.11 7.57 -35.85
CA PRO A 302 -15.27 6.39 -36.06
C PRO A 302 -13.95 6.75 -36.76
N LEU A 303 -12.91 5.97 -36.49
CA LEU A 303 -11.59 6.09 -37.12
C LEU A 303 -11.45 5.14 -38.32
N ASP A 304 -10.38 5.32 -39.11
CA ASP A 304 -10.13 4.64 -40.40
C ASP A 304 -10.06 3.09 -40.32
N GLU A 305 -9.93 2.51 -39.12
CA GLU A 305 -9.85 1.05 -38.88
C GLU A 305 -11.10 0.46 -38.19
N GLY A 306 -12.21 1.20 -38.12
CA GLY A 306 -13.46 0.74 -37.50
C GLY A 306 -13.48 0.80 -35.97
N GLU A 307 -12.36 1.17 -35.33
CA GLU A 307 -12.30 1.56 -33.92
C GLU A 307 -12.93 2.94 -33.72
N SER A 308 -13.71 3.11 -32.64
CA SER A 308 -14.31 4.41 -32.33
C SER A 308 -13.42 5.21 -31.38
N VAL A 309 -13.36 6.54 -31.56
CA VAL A 309 -12.66 7.44 -30.61
C VAL A 309 -13.26 7.28 -29.20
N LEU A 310 -14.57 7.03 -29.11
CA LEU A 310 -15.26 6.75 -27.86
C LEU A 310 -14.70 5.50 -27.16
N THR A 311 -14.37 4.43 -27.90
CA THR A 311 -13.77 3.20 -27.33
C THR A 311 -12.40 3.50 -26.73
N LYS A 312 -11.55 4.26 -27.42
CA LYS A 312 -10.22 4.66 -26.92
C LYS A 312 -10.33 5.60 -25.71
N LEU A 313 -11.22 6.58 -25.76
CA LEU A 313 -11.48 7.49 -24.64
C LEU A 313 -11.96 6.72 -23.41
N MET A 314 -12.87 5.76 -23.59
CA MET A 314 -13.40 4.96 -22.48
C MET A 314 -12.36 4.01 -21.90
N ALA A 315 -11.46 3.45 -22.70
CA ALA A 315 -10.34 2.67 -22.18
C ALA A 315 -9.49 3.50 -21.21
N VAL A 316 -9.21 4.76 -21.57
CA VAL A 316 -8.44 5.70 -20.73
C VAL A 316 -9.26 6.12 -19.50
N LEU A 317 -10.53 6.50 -19.65
CA LEU A 317 -11.41 6.86 -18.55
C LEU A 317 -11.59 5.73 -17.54
N TRP A 318 -11.72 4.47 -17.98
CA TRP A 318 -11.79 3.33 -17.07
C TRP A 318 -10.46 3.10 -16.34
N SER A 319 -9.34 3.21 -17.04
CA SER A 319 -8.01 3.14 -16.42
C SER A 319 -7.69 4.31 -15.46
N SER A 320 -8.51 5.37 -15.48
CA SER A 320 -8.45 6.47 -14.52
C SER A 320 -9.11 6.09 -13.18
N ALA A 321 -9.22 7.05 -12.26
CA ALA A 321 -9.85 6.85 -10.95
C ALA A 321 -11.36 6.52 -11.02
N LEU A 322 -12.00 6.52 -12.21
CA LEU A 322 -13.42 6.18 -12.38
C LEU A 322 -13.74 4.73 -12.01
N GLU A 323 -12.95 3.76 -12.48
CA GLU A 323 -13.16 2.35 -12.14
C GLU A 323 -13.03 2.12 -10.63
N ALA A 324 -11.96 2.65 -10.02
CA ALA A 324 -11.73 2.57 -8.58
C ALA A 324 -12.89 3.21 -7.78
N ALA A 325 -13.42 4.34 -8.25
CA ALA A 325 -14.54 5.01 -7.61
C ALA A 325 -15.85 4.19 -7.71
N PHE A 326 -16.09 3.51 -8.84
CA PHE A 326 -17.21 2.57 -8.98
C PHE A 326 -17.05 1.35 -8.07
N VAL A 327 -15.87 0.73 -8.03
CA VAL A 327 -15.58 -0.41 -7.16
C VAL A 327 -15.74 -0.02 -5.69
N SER A 328 -15.21 1.15 -5.28
CA SER A 328 -15.36 1.66 -3.91
C SER A 328 -16.82 1.91 -3.54
N LEU A 329 -17.63 2.46 -4.46
CA LEU A 329 -19.06 2.61 -4.24
C LEU A 329 -19.73 1.25 -4.06
N LEU A 330 -19.47 0.28 -4.95
CA LEU A 330 -20.02 -1.06 -4.85
C LEU A 330 -19.64 -1.76 -3.53
N GLN A 331 -18.38 -1.68 -3.13
CA GLN A 331 -17.90 -2.20 -1.84
C GLN A 331 -18.61 -1.55 -0.66
N SER A 332 -18.85 -0.24 -0.70
CA SER A 332 -19.58 0.48 0.36
C SER A 332 -21.06 0.09 0.47
N THR A 333 -21.61 -0.51 -0.59
CA THR A 333 -22.99 -1.01 -0.61
C THR A 333 -23.14 -2.47 -0.18
N LEU A 334 -22.02 -3.20 0.03
CA LEU A 334 -22.08 -4.58 0.48
C LEU A 334 -22.78 -4.68 1.85
N PRO A 335 -23.60 -5.72 2.06
CA PRO A 335 -24.24 -5.92 3.35
C PRO A 335 -23.20 -6.29 4.42
N SER A 336 -23.54 -6.04 5.69
CA SER A 336 -22.70 -6.43 6.83
C SER A 336 -22.90 -7.88 7.27
N ASP A 337 -23.97 -8.53 6.80
CA ASP A 337 -24.43 -9.86 7.20
C ASP A 337 -24.63 -10.74 5.95
N ALA A 338 -24.18 -12.00 6.01
CA ALA A 338 -24.30 -12.97 4.93
C ALA A 338 -25.76 -13.30 4.61
N ALA A 339 -26.66 -13.24 5.60
CA ALA A 339 -28.09 -13.49 5.40
C ALA A 339 -28.72 -12.52 4.38
N GLN A 340 -28.21 -11.29 4.33
CA GLN A 340 -28.69 -10.24 3.42
C GLN A 340 -28.03 -10.29 2.04
N LEU A 341 -26.95 -11.07 1.88
CA LEU A 341 -26.17 -11.15 0.64
C LEU A 341 -26.99 -11.74 -0.51
N ARG A 342 -27.85 -12.72 -0.23
CA ARG A 342 -28.73 -13.33 -1.24
C ARG A 342 -29.67 -12.31 -1.86
N ASP A 343 -30.38 -11.56 -1.01
CA ASP A 343 -31.31 -10.52 -1.47
C ASP A 343 -30.55 -9.39 -2.17
N PHE A 344 -29.40 -8.99 -1.63
CA PHE A 344 -28.54 -7.99 -2.27
C PHE A 344 -28.11 -8.41 -3.69
N LYS A 345 -27.67 -9.66 -3.87
CA LYS A 345 -27.29 -10.24 -5.18
C LYS A 345 -28.45 -10.23 -6.16
N GLN A 346 -29.67 -10.58 -5.72
CA GLN A 346 -30.87 -10.57 -6.56
C GLN A 346 -31.21 -9.17 -7.10
N HIS A 347 -30.96 -8.12 -6.32
CA HIS A 347 -31.25 -6.74 -6.73
C HIS A 347 -30.11 -6.08 -7.51
N LEU A 348 -28.84 -6.40 -7.22
CA LEU A 348 -27.68 -5.79 -7.89
C LEU A 348 -27.43 -6.38 -9.29
N THR A 349 -27.61 -7.69 -9.46
CA THR A 349 -27.36 -8.40 -10.73
C THR A 349 -28.11 -7.79 -11.93
N PRO A 350 -29.43 -7.53 -11.88
CA PRO A 350 -30.13 -6.94 -13.02
C PRO A 350 -29.66 -5.50 -13.33
N VAL A 351 -29.28 -4.73 -12.31
CA VAL A 351 -28.71 -3.38 -12.48
C VAL A 351 -27.41 -3.46 -13.27
N MET A 352 -26.48 -4.33 -12.86
CA MET A 352 -25.20 -4.51 -13.56
C MET A 352 -25.37 -5.02 -14.99
N HIS A 353 -26.25 -6.01 -15.24
CA HIS A 353 -26.52 -6.50 -16.59
C HIS A 353 -27.15 -5.43 -17.50
N SER A 354 -28.10 -4.64 -17.00
CA SER A 354 -28.70 -3.54 -17.78
C SER A 354 -27.69 -2.45 -18.13
N PHE A 355 -26.74 -2.18 -17.23
CA PHE A 355 -25.64 -1.26 -17.48
C PHE A 355 -24.71 -1.82 -18.55
N GLU A 356 -24.28 -3.08 -18.41
CA GLU A 356 -23.45 -3.78 -19.40
C GLU A 356 -24.11 -3.80 -20.79
N ALA A 357 -25.39 -4.15 -20.89
CA ALA A 357 -26.13 -4.12 -22.14
C ALA A 357 -26.17 -2.72 -22.79
N SER A 358 -26.25 -1.66 -21.97
CA SER A 358 -26.22 -0.28 -22.44
C SER A 358 -24.85 0.12 -22.99
N LEU A 359 -23.76 -0.39 -22.40
CA LEU A 359 -22.40 -0.19 -22.90
C LEU A 359 -22.16 -0.97 -24.20
N VAL A 360 -22.61 -2.22 -24.27
CA VAL A 360 -22.49 -3.06 -25.47
C VAL A 360 -23.24 -2.44 -26.66
N ALA A 361 -24.40 -1.82 -26.44
CA ALA A 361 -25.12 -1.08 -27.47
C ALA A 361 -24.31 0.11 -28.05
N LEU A 362 -23.37 0.66 -27.27
CA LEU A 362 -22.43 1.70 -27.69
C LEU A 362 -21.09 1.14 -28.19
N ARG A 363 -20.97 -0.19 -28.36
CA ARG A 363 -19.72 -0.92 -28.69
C ARG A 363 -18.61 -0.71 -27.65
N LEU A 364 -19.00 -0.59 -26.39
CA LEU A 364 -18.12 -0.48 -25.23
C LEU A 364 -18.19 -1.74 -24.38
N ALA A 365 -17.10 -2.03 -23.67
CA ALA A 365 -17.04 -3.12 -22.69
C ALA A 365 -16.98 -2.56 -21.27
N LEU A 366 -17.53 -3.30 -20.31
CA LEU A 366 -17.35 -3.03 -18.90
C LEU A 366 -15.94 -3.50 -18.48
N PRO A 367 -15.23 -2.76 -17.60
CA PRO A 367 -13.95 -3.21 -17.06
C PRO A 367 -14.03 -4.59 -16.41
N SER A 368 -12.98 -5.39 -16.58
CA SER A 368 -12.93 -6.76 -16.05
C SER A 368 -13.10 -6.79 -14.53
N SER A 369 -12.64 -5.78 -13.80
CA SER A 369 -12.84 -5.66 -12.35
C SER A 369 -14.32 -5.56 -11.98
N LEU A 370 -15.10 -4.71 -12.65
CA LEU A 370 -16.54 -4.54 -12.39
C LEU A 370 -17.34 -5.77 -12.82
N VAL A 371 -16.93 -6.43 -13.92
CA VAL A 371 -17.49 -7.73 -14.32
C VAL A 371 -17.22 -8.78 -13.24
N SER A 372 -15.96 -8.89 -12.80
CA SER A 372 -15.55 -9.85 -11.77
C SER A 372 -16.23 -9.59 -10.42
N PHE A 373 -16.46 -8.32 -10.07
CA PHE A 373 -17.17 -7.93 -8.86
C PHE A 373 -18.61 -8.50 -8.85
N GLY A 374 -19.31 -8.38 -9.98
CA GLY A 374 -20.66 -8.94 -10.12
C GLY A 374 -20.68 -10.47 -10.10
N GLN A 375 -19.69 -11.12 -10.71
CA GLN A 375 -19.60 -12.58 -10.79
C GLN A 375 -19.16 -13.25 -9.46
N HIS A 376 -18.29 -12.58 -8.71
CA HIS A 376 -17.67 -13.12 -7.49
C HIS A 376 -18.07 -12.34 -6.23
N LEU A 377 -19.34 -11.95 -6.15
CA LEU A 377 -19.86 -11.12 -5.05
C LEU A 377 -19.65 -11.74 -3.66
N ASP A 378 -19.73 -13.06 -3.57
CA ASP A 378 -19.52 -13.82 -2.33
C ASP A 378 -18.07 -13.68 -1.82
N VAL A 379 -17.10 -13.64 -2.74
CA VAL A 379 -15.68 -13.42 -2.43
C VAL A 379 -15.45 -11.97 -2.02
N GLN A 380 -16.01 -11.02 -2.75
CA GLN A 380 -15.90 -9.59 -2.47
C GLN A 380 -16.49 -9.23 -1.10
N PHE A 381 -17.62 -9.83 -0.73
CA PHE A 381 -18.21 -9.72 0.60
C PHE A 381 -17.22 -10.20 1.68
N ALA A 382 -16.68 -11.41 1.52
CA ALA A 382 -15.77 -11.99 2.50
C ALA A 382 -14.44 -11.19 2.64
N GLU A 383 -13.87 -10.71 1.52
CA GLU A 383 -12.67 -9.84 1.54
C GLU A 383 -12.93 -8.50 2.21
N HIS A 384 -14.05 -7.83 1.89
CA HIS A 384 -14.42 -6.56 2.49
C HIS A 384 -14.65 -6.70 4.00
N LYS A 385 -15.35 -7.76 4.41
CA LYS A 385 -15.60 -8.08 5.82
C LYS A 385 -14.30 -8.36 6.56
N ARG A 386 -13.39 -9.15 5.96
CA ARG A 386 -12.05 -9.40 6.51
C ARG A 386 -11.27 -8.10 6.73
N ALA A 387 -11.20 -7.23 5.72
CA ALA A 387 -10.48 -5.96 5.82
C ALA A 387 -11.03 -5.09 6.95
N THR A 388 -12.36 -4.96 7.02
CA THR A 388 -13.06 -4.15 8.02
C THR A 388 -12.85 -4.68 9.44
N LEU A 389 -13.06 -5.98 9.65
CA LEU A 389 -12.94 -6.59 10.98
C LEU A 389 -11.50 -6.59 11.49
N LEU A 390 -10.51 -6.88 10.63
CA LEU A 390 -9.11 -6.82 11.04
C LEU A 390 -8.67 -5.39 11.34
N GLN A 391 -9.21 -4.38 10.64
CA GLN A 391 -8.95 -2.98 10.97
C GLN A 391 -9.58 -2.58 12.31
N GLU A 392 -10.85 -2.92 12.54
CA GLU A 392 -11.55 -2.62 13.80
C GLU A 392 -10.89 -3.33 14.99
N ALA A 393 -10.48 -4.59 14.81
CA ALA A 393 -9.73 -5.34 15.82
C ALA A 393 -8.45 -4.62 16.24
N ARG A 394 -7.65 -4.12 15.28
CA ARG A 394 -6.43 -3.33 15.58
C ARG A 394 -6.77 -2.06 16.36
N GLN A 395 -7.81 -1.33 15.94
CA GLN A 395 -8.20 -0.08 16.60
C GLN A 395 -8.64 -0.31 18.05
N ARG A 396 -9.44 -1.36 18.30
CA ARG A 396 -9.90 -1.74 19.64
C ARG A 396 -8.75 -2.21 20.54
N MET A 397 -7.82 -3.00 20.00
CA MET A 397 -6.60 -3.40 20.71
C MET A 397 -5.70 -2.22 21.07
N GLN A 398 -5.76 -1.11 20.33
CA GLN A 398 -4.93 0.08 20.57
C GLN A 398 -5.55 1.07 21.58
N HIS A 399 -6.85 1.36 21.48
CA HIS A 399 -7.43 2.53 22.15
C HIS A 399 -8.22 2.21 23.43
N ASP A 400 -8.79 0.99 23.56
CA ASP A 400 -9.78 0.68 24.61
C ASP A 400 -9.52 -0.64 25.35
N TYR A 401 -8.31 -1.20 25.23
CA TYR A 401 -8.03 -2.55 25.71
C TYR A 401 -8.24 -2.76 27.22
N LEU A 402 -7.99 -1.74 28.05
CA LEU A 402 -8.12 -1.84 29.50
C LEU A 402 -9.59 -1.89 29.98
N ASN A 403 -10.56 -1.55 29.13
CA ASN A 403 -11.97 -1.67 29.47
C ASN A 403 -12.33 -3.14 29.65
N SER A 404 -12.82 -3.53 30.83
CA SER A 404 -12.98 -4.94 31.20
C SER A 404 -14.25 -5.21 31.98
N VAL A 405 -14.69 -6.47 31.94
CA VAL A 405 -15.86 -6.98 32.65
C VAL A 405 -15.56 -8.33 33.29
N LEU A 406 -16.32 -8.70 34.31
CA LEU A 406 -16.27 -10.04 34.88
C LEU A 406 -17.18 -10.97 34.08
N VAL A 407 -16.63 -12.09 33.63
CA VAL A 407 -17.36 -13.16 32.95
C VAL A 407 -17.28 -14.45 33.75
N PRO A 408 -18.26 -15.35 33.62
CA PRO A 408 -18.14 -16.69 34.17
C PRO A 408 -16.95 -17.43 33.54
N SER A 409 -16.30 -18.29 34.31
CA SER A 409 -15.14 -19.09 33.85
C SER A 409 -15.50 -20.10 32.74
N TYR A 410 -16.79 -20.39 32.56
CA TYR A 410 -17.29 -21.37 31.60
C TYR A 410 -17.63 -20.73 30.24
N PRO A 411 -17.53 -21.49 29.13
CA PRO A 411 -17.91 -20.99 27.81
C PRO A 411 -19.43 -20.81 27.73
N ALA A 412 -19.91 -19.61 28.06
CA ALA A 412 -21.25 -19.17 27.70
C ALA A 412 -21.19 -18.57 26.29
N VAL A 413 -21.97 -19.10 25.36
CA VAL A 413 -22.08 -18.52 24.01
C VAL A 413 -22.78 -17.18 24.13
N LEU A 414 -22.06 -16.09 23.83
CA LEU A 414 -22.62 -14.74 23.72
C LEU A 414 -23.21 -14.61 22.32
N VAL A 415 -24.54 -14.55 22.20
CA VAL A 415 -25.22 -14.26 20.94
C VAL A 415 -25.27 -12.75 20.75
N PRO A 416 -24.74 -12.18 19.65
CA PRO A 416 -24.91 -10.77 19.35
C PRO A 416 -26.37 -10.47 19.00
N THR A 417 -26.99 -9.49 19.67
CA THR A 417 -28.27 -8.90 19.21
C THR A 417 -28.01 -7.51 18.67
N ASN A 418 -28.45 -7.25 17.43
CA ASN A 418 -28.24 -5.96 16.79
C ASN A 418 -28.91 -4.79 17.55
N HIS A 419 -28.14 -3.72 17.69
CA HIS A 419 -28.50 -2.35 18.13
C HIS A 419 -29.21 -2.17 19.49
N LYS A 420 -28.48 -1.51 20.41
CA LYS A 420 -28.96 -0.70 21.55
C LYS A 420 -29.70 -1.38 22.71
N LYS A 421 -29.82 -2.71 22.81
CA LYS A 421 -30.30 -3.37 24.05
C LYS A 421 -29.40 -4.53 24.48
N LYS A 422 -29.30 -4.70 25.81
CA LYS A 422 -28.42 -5.62 26.57
C LYS A 422 -28.19 -6.98 25.90
N VAL A 423 -26.93 -7.41 25.92
CA VAL A 423 -26.47 -8.77 25.59
C VAL A 423 -27.22 -9.80 26.45
N GLN A 424 -27.83 -10.79 25.81
CA GLN A 424 -28.53 -11.89 26.50
C GLN A 424 -27.65 -13.15 26.45
N VAL A 425 -27.27 -13.65 27.63
CA VAL A 425 -26.44 -14.86 27.79
C VAL A 425 -27.37 -16.08 27.85
N SER A 426 -27.17 -17.08 26.99
CA SER A 426 -27.84 -18.38 27.12
C SER A 426 -26.87 -19.40 27.75
N PRO A 427 -27.20 -20.01 28.89
CA PRO A 427 -26.34 -21.02 29.51
C PRO A 427 -26.45 -22.36 28.76
N VAL A 428 -25.30 -22.98 28.48
CA VAL A 428 -25.23 -24.42 28.14
C VAL A 428 -25.34 -25.20 29.46
N ALA A 429 -26.18 -26.24 29.48
CA ALA A 429 -26.47 -27.02 30.67
C ALA A 429 -25.20 -27.56 31.34
N ALA A 430 -25.09 -27.35 32.65
CA ALA A 430 -23.96 -27.73 33.48
C ALA A 430 -23.88 -29.26 33.64
N ALA A 431 -22.70 -29.82 33.43
CA ALA A 431 -22.30 -31.08 34.04
C ALA A 431 -21.66 -30.73 35.39
N ASP A 432 -22.27 -31.24 36.47
CA ASP A 432 -21.76 -31.18 37.84
C ASP A 432 -20.35 -31.82 37.94
N ASP A 433 -19.56 -31.35 38.91
CA ASP A 433 -18.17 -31.72 39.25
C ASP A 433 -17.05 -30.92 38.53
N ASP A 434 -16.77 -29.71 39.05
CA ASP A 434 -15.40 -29.21 39.31
C ASP A 434 -15.45 -27.85 40.03
N ASP A 435 -14.91 -27.79 41.25
CA ASP A 435 -14.83 -26.60 42.12
C ASP A 435 -14.08 -25.42 41.44
N ASP A 436 -13.18 -25.74 40.50
CA ASP A 436 -12.33 -24.79 39.74
C ASP A 436 -13.08 -24.02 38.62
N ARG A 437 -14.32 -24.42 38.30
CA ARG A 437 -15.12 -23.83 37.19
C ARG A 437 -16.02 -22.66 37.62
N SER A 438 -16.03 -22.32 38.91
CA SER A 438 -16.94 -21.33 39.50
C SER A 438 -16.37 -19.90 39.59
N THR A 439 -15.04 -19.73 39.59
CA THR A 439 -14.42 -18.41 39.80
C THR A 439 -14.58 -17.49 38.57
N PRO A 440 -15.16 -16.29 38.70
CA PRO A 440 -15.29 -15.36 37.59
C PRO A 440 -13.93 -14.83 37.13
N MET A 441 -13.78 -14.66 35.82
CA MET A 441 -12.56 -14.14 35.19
C MET A 441 -12.81 -12.71 34.69
N ARG A 442 -11.86 -11.80 34.91
CA ARG A 442 -11.93 -10.45 34.34
C ARG A 442 -11.28 -10.42 32.98
N VAL A 443 -12.08 -10.16 31.94
CA VAL A 443 -11.62 -10.11 30.54
C VAL A 443 -11.86 -8.72 29.96
N SER A 444 -11.08 -8.36 28.93
CA SER A 444 -11.30 -7.11 28.21
C SER A 444 -12.61 -7.17 27.41
N VAL A 445 -13.24 -6.00 27.24
CA VAL A 445 -14.37 -5.82 26.32
C VAL A 445 -13.91 -6.08 24.88
N CYS A 446 -12.64 -5.85 24.57
CA CYS A 446 -12.01 -6.22 23.30
C CYS A 446 -12.08 -7.74 23.06
N ALA A 447 -11.71 -8.56 24.06
CA ALA A 447 -11.77 -10.01 23.94
C ALA A 447 -13.19 -10.54 23.77
N GLN A 448 -14.16 -10.00 24.50
CA GLN A 448 -15.57 -10.36 24.29
C GLN A 448 -16.05 -10.02 22.88
N TRP A 449 -15.69 -8.83 22.39
CA TRP A 449 -16.06 -8.40 21.04
C TRP A 449 -15.40 -9.29 19.99
N LEU A 450 -14.10 -9.58 20.10
CA LEU A 450 -13.38 -10.48 19.18
C LEU A 450 -14.04 -11.85 19.11
N LEU A 451 -14.35 -12.44 20.27
CA LEU A 451 -15.02 -13.72 20.33
C LEU A 451 -16.41 -13.68 19.67
N ALA A 452 -17.18 -12.62 19.92
CA ALA A 452 -18.49 -12.45 19.30
C ALA A 452 -18.38 -12.35 17.77
N GLN A 453 -17.38 -11.64 17.24
CA GLN A 453 -17.12 -11.57 15.79
C GLN A 453 -16.70 -12.94 15.23
N VAL A 454 -15.89 -13.70 15.94
CA VAL A 454 -15.51 -15.07 15.55
C VAL A 454 -16.73 -15.97 15.46
N VAL A 455 -17.61 -15.97 16.48
CA VAL A 455 -18.86 -16.75 16.48
C VAL A 455 -19.74 -16.37 15.30
N GLN A 456 -19.85 -15.07 15.02
CA GLN A 456 -20.63 -14.57 13.88
C GLN A 456 -20.03 -15.03 12.54
N LEU A 457 -18.72 -14.89 12.34
CA LEU A 457 -18.05 -15.36 11.13
C LEU A 457 -18.26 -16.85 10.90
N LEU A 458 -18.17 -17.67 11.96
CA LEU A 458 -18.42 -19.11 11.86
C LEU A 458 -19.86 -19.42 11.47
N ALA A 459 -20.85 -18.70 12.00
CA ALA A 459 -22.25 -18.89 11.60
C ALA A 459 -22.45 -18.57 10.10
N GLU A 460 -21.88 -17.47 9.63
CA GLU A 460 -21.99 -17.01 8.24
C GLU A 460 -21.30 -17.93 7.23
N THR A 461 -20.36 -18.78 7.65
CA THR A 461 -19.76 -19.78 6.74
C THR A 461 -20.80 -20.70 6.11
N SER A 462 -21.89 -21.00 6.83
CA SER A 462 -22.97 -21.88 6.35
C SER A 462 -23.89 -21.22 5.31
N GLU A 463 -23.86 -19.89 5.22
CA GLU A 463 -24.75 -19.10 4.36
C GLU A 463 -24.07 -18.65 3.06
N CYS A 464 -22.74 -18.74 3.00
CA CYS A 464 -21.89 -18.31 1.89
C CYS A 464 -21.48 -19.47 0.97
N ASP A 465 -20.86 -19.12 -0.17
CA ASP A 465 -20.27 -20.13 -1.06
C ASP A 465 -19.25 -21.01 -0.31
N PRO A 466 -19.41 -22.35 -0.36
CA PRO A 466 -18.62 -23.28 0.45
C PRO A 466 -17.16 -23.43 -0.01
N ASN A 467 -16.86 -23.10 -1.26
CA ASN A 467 -15.55 -23.35 -1.86
C ASN A 467 -14.60 -22.16 -1.76
N VAL A 468 -15.13 -20.93 -1.73
CA VAL A 468 -14.30 -19.71 -1.76
C VAL A 468 -14.56 -18.79 -0.56
N ALA A 469 -15.82 -18.38 -0.36
CA ALA A 469 -16.16 -17.38 0.66
C ALA A 469 -16.11 -17.96 2.08
N ALA A 470 -16.67 -19.15 2.30
CA ALA A 470 -16.68 -19.80 3.61
C ALA A 470 -15.26 -20.06 4.16
N PRO A 471 -14.30 -20.61 3.38
CA PRO A 471 -12.92 -20.75 3.84
C PRO A 471 -12.26 -19.42 4.20
N LEU A 472 -12.54 -18.33 3.46
CA LEU A 472 -11.99 -17.01 3.75
C LEU A 472 -12.56 -16.41 5.05
N LEU A 473 -13.86 -16.58 5.32
CA LEU A 473 -14.47 -16.15 6.58
C LEU A 473 -13.92 -16.96 7.78
N PHE A 474 -13.75 -18.27 7.61
CA PHE A 474 -13.13 -19.12 8.62
C PHE A 474 -11.67 -18.70 8.90
N GLN A 475 -10.90 -18.44 7.84
CA GLN A 475 -9.53 -17.95 8.00
C GLN A 475 -9.50 -16.57 8.66
N THR A 476 -10.46 -15.69 8.35
CA THR A 476 -10.59 -14.38 9.02
C THR A 476 -10.84 -14.54 10.52
N ALA A 477 -11.66 -15.51 10.93
CA ALA A 477 -11.90 -15.80 12.34
C ALA A 477 -10.61 -16.26 13.05
N ARG A 478 -9.77 -17.07 12.38
CA ARG A 478 -8.44 -17.45 12.89
C ARG A 478 -7.50 -16.25 12.95
N ASP A 479 -7.47 -15.43 11.89
CA ASP A 479 -6.64 -14.23 11.78
C ASP A 479 -6.91 -13.25 12.93
N LEU A 480 -8.13 -13.15 13.46
CA LEU A 480 -8.45 -12.29 14.61
C LEU A 480 -7.67 -12.70 15.88
N PHE A 481 -7.55 -14.00 16.15
CA PHE A 481 -6.77 -14.52 17.28
C PHE A 481 -5.26 -14.41 17.05
N SER A 482 -4.81 -14.71 15.83
CA SER A 482 -3.41 -14.54 15.45
C SER A 482 -2.98 -13.07 15.53
N LEU A 483 -3.86 -12.14 15.11
CA LEU A 483 -3.64 -10.71 15.22
C LEU A 483 -3.52 -10.28 16.69
N PHE A 484 -4.40 -10.75 17.58
CA PHE A 484 -4.26 -10.49 19.02
C PHE A 484 -2.91 -10.96 19.53
N SER A 485 -2.54 -12.21 19.21
CA SER A 485 -1.31 -12.83 19.71
C SER A 485 -0.05 -12.10 19.24
N ALA A 486 -0.04 -11.62 18.00
CA ALA A 486 1.08 -10.88 17.43
C ALA A 486 1.12 -9.42 17.91
N LEU A 487 -0.04 -8.77 18.02
CA LEU A 487 -0.11 -7.33 18.21
C LEU A 487 0.05 -6.92 19.67
N MET A 488 -0.59 -7.62 20.62
CA MET A 488 -0.58 -7.23 22.03
C MET A 488 0.82 -7.12 22.66
N PRO A 489 1.76 -8.07 22.42
CA PRO A 489 3.14 -7.96 22.93
C PRO A 489 3.93 -6.80 22.34
N THR A 490 3.55 -6.36 21.13
CA THR A 490 4.24 -5.27 20.41
C THR A 490 3.70 -3.91 20.81
N LEU A 491 2.37 -3.77 20.94
CA LEU A 491 1.72 -2.52 21.32
C LEU A 491 2.08 -2.10 22.75
N TYR A 492 2.10 -3.06 23.68
CA TYR A 492 2.22 -2.76 25.11
C TYR A 492 3.51 -3.31 25.73
N LYS A 493 4.59 -3.38 24.95
CA LYS A 493 5.84 -4.04 25.34
C LYS A 493 6.40 -3.53 26.68
N GLU A 494 6.35 -2.21 26.90
CA GLU A 494 6.90 -1.59 28.11
C GLU A 494 5.89 -1.63 29.26
N GLU A 495 4.62 -1.37 28.97
CA GLU A 495 3.52 -1.37 29.94
C GLU A 495 3.34 -2.75 30.59
N LEU A 496 3.52 -3.83 29.81
CA LEU A 496 3.48 -5.22 30.31
C LEU A 496 4.54 -5.52 31.38
N ARG A 497 5.54 -4.67 31.58
CA ARG A 497 6.55 -4.84 32.64
C ARG A 497 6.12 -4.22 33.97
N PHE A 498 5.20 -3.26 33.96
CA PHE A 498 4.92 -2.40 35.11
C PHE A 498 3.43 -2.28 35.47
N ASP A 499 2.51 -2.47 34.52
CA ASP A 499 1.07 -2.38 34.76
C ASP A 499 0.46 -3.75 35.13
N PRO A 500 0.10 -3.98 36.41
CA PRO A 500 -0.47 -5.24 36.85
C PRO A 500 -1.85 -5.52 36.23
N ARG A 501 -2.64 -4.50 35.92
CA ARG A 501 -3.98 -4.66 35.34
C ARG A 501 -3.88 -5.14 33.90
N LEU A 502 -2.95 -4.57 33.14
CA LEU A 502 -2.75 -4.96 31.75
C LEU A 502 -2.30 -6.42 31.62
N VAL A 503 -1.32 -6.85 32.44
CA VAL A 503 -0.80 -8.22 32.41
C VAL A 503 -1.88 -9.23 32.79
N LEU A 504 -2.71 -8.90 33.79
CA LEU A 504 -3.87 -9.70 34.15
C LEU A 504 -4.83 -9.86 32.98
N LEU A 505 -5.19 -8.76 32.30
CA LEU A 505 -6.13 -8.81 31.19
C LEU A 505 -5.57 -9.63 30.03
N LEU A 506 -4.29 -9.46 29.68
CA LEU A 506 -3.65 -10.25 28.63
C LEU A 506 -3.67 -11.74 28.94
N HIS A 507 -3.32 -12.11 30.18
CA HIS A 507 -3.37 -13.50 30.62
C HIS A 507 -4.79 -14.07 30.54
N ASN A 508 -5.76 -13.38 31.15
CA ASN A 508 -7.14 -13.82 31.20
C ASN A 508 -7.78 -13.87 29.81
N ASP A 509 -7.55 -12.88 28.96
CA ASP A 509 -8.08 -12.88 27.58
C ASP A 509 -7.54 -14.07 26.78
N ALA A 510 -6.25 -14.38 26.93
CA ALA A 510 -5.66 -15.57 26.32
C ALA A 510 -6.32 -16.86 26.84
N MET A 511 -6.47 -17.01 28.16
CA MET A 511 -7.16 -18.17 28.74
C MET A 511 -8.64 -18.24 28.29
N TYR A 512 -9.31 -17.10 28.21
CA TYR A 512 -10.68 -16.98 27.75
C TYR A 512 -10.82 -17.48 26.30
N PHE A 513 -9.96 -17.03 25.38
CA PHE A 513 -9.96 -17.52 24.01
C PHE A 513 -9.69 -19.02 23.92
N THR A 514 -8.68 -19.53 24.62
CA THR A 514 -8.32 -20.96 24.55
C THR A 514 -9.45 -21.87 25.02
N ARG A 515 -10.21 -21.44 26.06
CA ARG A 515 -11.39 -22.18 26.53
C ARG A 515 -12.49 -22.22 25.48
N HIS A 516 -12.78 -21.10 24.83
CA HIS A 516 -13.80 -21.04 23.78
C HIS A 516 -13.38 -21.80 22.52
N MET A 517 -12.11 -21.80 22.14
CA MET A 517 -11.60 -22.54 20.96
C MET A 517 -11.89 -24.04 21.00
N LEU A 518 -12.01 -24.63 22.20
CA LEU A 518 -12.39 -26.04 22.36
C LEU A 518 -13.84 -26.34 21.92
N THR A 519 -14.71 -25.32 21.92
CA THR A 519 -16.15 -25.49 21.64
C THR A 519 -16.65 -24.67 20.46
N LEU A 520 -15.87 -23.71 19.94
CA LEU A 520 -16.27 -22.79 18.87
C LEU A 520 -16.53 -23.50 17.52
N CYS A 521 -15.73 -24.50 17.18
CA CYS A 521 -15.78 -25.18 15.88
C CYS A 521 -16.71 -26.40 15.92
N ASP A 522 -18.03 -26.18 15.92
CA ASP A 522 -19.00 -27.25 15.68
C ASP A 522 -18.95 -27.69 14.21
N LYS A 523 -18.17 -28.74 13.93
CA LYS A 523 -17.98 -29.29 12.59
C LYS A 523 -19.30 -29.59 11.87
N SER A 524 -20.36 -29.97 12.59
CA SER A 524 -21.66 -30.30 12.01
C SER A 524 -22.37 -29.10 11.37
N ARG A 525 -21.99 -27.88 11.75
CA ARG A 525 -22.55 -26.62 11.22
C ARG A 525 -21.72 -26.01 10.10
N LEU A 526 -20.51 -26.54 9.85
CA LEU A 526 -19.62 -26.02 8.82
C LEU A 526 -19.88 -26.72 7.48
N PRO A 527 -19.86 -26.00 6.35
CA PRO A 527 -19.98 -26.62 5.04
C PRO A 527 -18.75 -27.47 4.70
N ALA A 528 -18.90 -28.49 3.85
CA ALA A 528 -17.75 -29.15 3.23
C ALA A 528 -17.03 -28.14 2.29
N PRO A 529 -15.68 -28.05 2.29
CA PRO A 529 -14.70 -28.94 2.90
C PRO A 529 -14.31 -28.60 4.35
N LEU A 530 -14.78 -27.46 4.90
CA LEU A 530 -14.42 -27.03 6.27
C LEU A 530 -14.84 -28.04 7.34
N HIS A 531 -15.95 -28.75 7.12
CA HIS A 531 -16.37 -29.86 7.96
C HIS A 531 -15.21 -30.80 8.38
N ASP A 532 -14.33 -31.12 7.43
CA ASP A 532 -13.29 -32.14 7.65
C ASP A 532 -12.03 -31.54 8.31
N SER A 533 -11.59 -30.38 7.84
CA SER A 533 -10.29 -29.80 8.19
C SER A 533 -10.33 -28.63 9.18
N ALA A 534 -11.49 -28.01 9.42
CA ALA A 534 -11.57 -26.82 10.28
C ALA A 534 -11.28 -27.16 11.75
N THR A 535 -10.33 -26.42 12.33
CA THR A 535 -9.99 -26.45 13.75
C THR A 535 -9.44 -25.09 14.17
N MET A 536 -9.55 -24.78 15.47
CA MET A 536 -8.85 -23.66 16.12
C MET A 536 -7.99 -24.14 17.29
N ILE A 537 -7.96 -25.46 17.55
CA ILE A 537 -7.24 -26.07 18.67
C ILE A 537 -5.73 -25.89 18.51
N ASP A 538 -5.25 -25.82 17.28
CA ASP A 538 -3.85 -25.59 16.93
C ASP A 538 -3.35 -24.20 17.36
N LEU A 539 -4.24 -23.21 17.57
CA LEU A 539 -3.88 -21.87 18.06
C LEU A 539 -3.76 -21.79 19.58
N ILE A 540 -4.24 -22.82 20.31
CA ILE A 540 -4.29 -22.82 21.77
C ILE A 540 -2.90 -22.73 22.42
N PRO A 541 -1.88 -23.51 21.98
CA PRO A 541 -0.56 -23.49 22.62
C PRO A 541 0.07 -22.10 22.60
N ASP A 542 0.06 -21.42 21.45
CA ASP A 542 0.68 -20.11 21.29
C ASP A 542 -0.02 -19.02 22.12
N LEU A 543 -1.35 -19.04 22.15
CA LEU A 543 -2.13 -18.12 22.99
C LEU A 543 -1.87 -18.35 24.48
N ARG A 544 -1.83 -19.62 24.90
CA ARG A 544 -1.57 -19.97 26.30
C ARG A 544 -0.17 -19.53 26.71
N ASP A 545 0.84 -19.84 25.90
CA ASP A 545 2.22 -19.44 26.14
C ASP A 545 2.34 -17.92 26.24
N LEU A 546 1.68 -17.17 25.35
CA LEU A 546 1.64 -15.71 25.42
C LEU A 546 1.14 -15.21 26.79
N GLY A 547 -0.02 -15.68 27.23
CA GLY A 547 -0.62 -15.25 28.50
C GLY A 547 0.21 -15.65 29.72
N GLU A 548 0.71 -16.88 29.75
CA GLU A 548 1.48 -17.42 30.87
C GLU A 548 2.88 -16.79 30.96
N THR A 549 3.62 -16.74 29.85
CA THR A 549 4.99 -16.22 29.82
C THR A 549 5.03 -14.74 30.23
N LYS A 550 4.02 -13.93 29.83
CA LYS A 550 3.96 -12.52 30.26
C LYS A 550 3.62 -12.36 31.73
N LEU A 551 2.68 -13.14 32.27
CA LEU A 551 2.34 -13.11 33.68
C LEU A 551 3.53 -13.54 34.57
N VAL A 552 4.20 -14.64 34.20
CA VAL A 552 5.38 -15.14 34.92
C VAL A 552 6.54 -14.16 34.85
N ALA A 553 6.82 -13.58 33.69
CA ALA A 553 7.87 -12.57 33.53
C ALA A 553 7.61 -11.33 34.39
N PHE A 554 6.37 -10.84 34.42
CA PHE A 554 5.97 -9.74 35.30
C PHE A 554 6.17 -10.09 36.78
N GLY A 555 5.63 -11.23 37.23
CA GLY A 555 5.75 -11.68 38.61
C GLY A 555 7.21 -11.81 39.06
N LYS A 556 8.08 -12.40 38.23
CA LYS A 556 9.51 -12.55 38.53
C LYS A 556 10.23 -11.22 38.62
N ALA A 557 9.96 -10.29 37.70
CA ALA A 557 10.57 -8.96 37.70
C ALA A 557 10.17 -8.17 38.95
N GLN A 558 8.87 -8.18 39.30
CA GLN A 558 8.37 -7.51 40.50
C GLN A 558 8.92 -8.14 41.78
N ALA A 559 8.94 -9.48 41.90
CA ALA A 559 9.52 -10.17 43.05
C ALA A 559 10.99 -9.77 43.29
N THR A 560 11.78 -9.74 42.21
CA THR A 560 13.20 -9.35 42.26
C THR A 560 13.34 -7.89 42.73
N GLN A 561 12.57 -6.97 42.15
CA GLN A 561 12.61 -5.55 42.51
C GLN A 561 12.22 -5.31 43.99
N LEU A 562 11.19 -5.99 44.48
CA LEU A 562 10.74 -5.88 45.87
C LEU A 562 11.79 -6.43 46.83
N GLN A 563 12.39 -7.59 46.50
CA GLN A 563 13.45 -8.20 47.31
C GLN A 563 14.72 -7.32 47.35
N ASP A 564 15.14 -6.77 46.21
CA ASP A 564 16.32 -5.90 46.13
C ASP A 564 16.12 -4.60 46.90
N ALA A 565 14.89 -4.05 46.90
CA ALA A 565 14.55 -2.88 47.71
C ALA A 565 14.72 -3.16 49.22
N LEU A 566 14.27 -4.33 49.70
CA LEU A 566 14.48 -4.74 51.10
C LEU A 566 15.97 -4.96 51.41
N ARG A 567 16.70 -5.67 50.54
CA ARG A 567 18.13 -5.95 50.74
C ARG A 567 18.98 -4.68 50.78
N THR A 568 18.66 -3.72 49.92
CA THR A 568 19.38 -2.44 49.86
C THR A 568 19.16 -1.59 51.11
N ALA A 569 17.96 -1.64 51.68
CA ALA A 569 17.61 -0.92 52.90
C ALA A 569 17.89 -1.70 54.19
N PHE A 570 18.49 -2.89 54.09
CA PHE A 570 18.71 -3.76 55.23
C PHE A 570 19.64 -3.12 56.26
N VAL A 571 19.24 -3.18 57.52
CA VAL A 571 20.05 -2.83 58.68
C VAL A 571 20.12 -4.04 59.62
N PRO A 572 21.26 -4.27 60.31
CA PRO A 572 21.33 -5.30 61.34
C PRO A 572 20.26 -5.05 62.41
N TYR A 573 19.51 -6.07 62.81
CA TYR A 573 18.42 -5.89 63.78
C TYR A 573 18.87 -5.36 65.15
N ALA A 574 20.13 -5.59 65.51
CA ALA A 574 20.74 -5.04 66.72
C ALA A 574 20.80 -3.50 66.76
N THR A 575 20.71 -2.82 65.62
CA THR A 575 20.76 -1.35 65.53
C THR A 575 19.38 -0.70 65.41
N LEU A 576 18.29 -1.46 65.56
CA LEU A 576 16.94 -0.90 65.41
C LEU A 576 16.58 0.09 66.51
N ASP A 577 17.26 0.05 67.66
CA ASP A 577 17.09 1.02 68.73
C ASP A 577 17.43 2.47 68.31
N ASP A 578 18.28 2.64 67.30
CA ASP A 578 18.51 3.91 66.59
C ASP A 578 17.34 4.24 65.65
N ASP A 579 16.79 5.44 65.82
CA ASP A 579 15.61 5.86 65.07
C ASP A 579 15.90 5.99 63.56
N ASN A 580 17.13 6.30 63.12
CA ASN A 580 17.44 6.38 61.69
C ASN A 580 17.45 5.00 61.04
N ALA A 581 18.10 4.02 61.66
CA ALA A 581 18.12 2.64 61.18
C ALA A 581 16.71 2.02 61.15
N PHE A 582 15.91 2.26 62.18
CA PHE A 582 14.50 1.84 62.20
C PHE A 582 13.70 2.49 61.06
N ASN A 583 13.75 3.82 60.94
CA ASN A 583 12.99 4.56 59.92
C ASN A 583 13.38 4.14 58.49
N GLN A 584 14.66 3.83 58.25
CA GLN A 584 15.14 3.35 56.96
C GLN A 584 14.48 2.01 56.58
N LEU A 585 14.52 1.02 57.46
CA LEU A 585 13.95 -0.30 57.20
C LEU A 585 12.42 -0.27 57.18
N GLU A 586 11.80 0.49 58.08
CA GLU A 586 10.36 0.72 58.11
C GLU A 586 9.86 1.30 56.79
N THR A 587 10.53 2.33 56.28
CA THR A 587 10.17 2.96 55.00
C THR A 587 10.28 1.97 53.84
N ALA A 588 11.30 1.11 53.85
CA ALA A 588 11.48 0.09 52.82
C ALA A 588 10.39 -0.99 52.88
N ILE A 589 10.06 -1.52 54.06
CA ILE A 589 8.98 -2.49 54.26
C ILE A 589 7.63 -1.88 53.84
N LYS A 590 7.30 -0.68 54.32
CA LYS A 590 6.07 0.03 53.93
C LYS A 590 5.99 0.25 52.42
N SER A 591 7.10 0.62 51.78
CA SER A 591 7.16 0.80 50.32
C SER A 591 6.93 -0.51 49.56
N VAL A 592 7.46 -1.62 50.06
CA VAL A 592 7.30 -2.95 49.47
C VAL A 592 5.88 -3.47 49.64
N VAL A 593 5.31 -3.36 50.85
CA VAL A 593 3.91 -3.71 51.14
C VAL A 593 2.97 -2.90 50.26
N PHE A 594 3.17 -1.58 50.15
CA PHE A 594 2.35 -0.73 49.29
C PHE A 594 2.40 -1.13 47.82
N LYS A 595 3.58 -1.49 47.29
CA LYS A 595 3.71 -1.98 45.91
C LYS A 595 3.01 -3.32 45.72
N LEU A 596 3.17 -4.25 46.67
CA LEU A 596 2.51 -5.55 46.63
C LEU A 596 0.98 -5.40 46.68
N GLU A 597 0.47 -4.55 47.58
CA GLU A 597 -0.95 -4.24 47.72
C GLU A 597 -1.53 -3.68 46.41
N ARG A 598 -0.80 -2.81 45.71
CA ARG A 598 -1.25 -2.30 44.40
C ARG A 598 -1.40 -3.39 43.34
N ILE A 599 -0.49 -4.37 43.32
CA ILE A 599 -0.57 -5.51 42.40
C ILE A 599 -1.76 -6.40 42.78
N VAL A 600 -1.86 -6.75 44.07
CA VAL A 600 -2.95 -7.57 44.61
C VAL A 600 -4.30 -6.92 44.37
N HIS A 601 -4.45 -5.62 44.58
CA HIS A 601 -5.68 -4.89 44.34
C HIS A 601 -6.14 -4.96 42.89
N ALA A 602 -5.20 -4.94 41.94
CA ALA A 602 -5.53 -5.11 40.52
C ALA A 602 -5.98 -6.54 40.19
N TRP A 603 -5.50 -7.55 40.92
CA TRP A 603 -5.71 -8.96 40.61
C TRP A 603 -6.84 -9.65 41.39
N LYS A 604 -7.10 -9.20 42.62
CA LYS A 604 -8.05 -9.82 43.53
C LYS A 604 -9.46 -9.79 42.93
N GLY A 605 -10.07 -10.98 42.84
CA GLY A 605 -11.40 -11.16 42.23
C GLY A 605 -11.45 -10.96 40.72
N GLY A 606 -10.31 -10.97 40.03
CA GLY A 606 -10.22 -10.81 38.58
C GLY A 606 -9.29 -11.80 37.88
N LEU A 607 -8.14 -12.12 38.47
CA LEU A 607 -7.19 -13.10 37.94
C LEU A 607 -7.70 -14.51 38.24
N ALA A 608 -7.94 -15.31 37.20
CA ALA A 608 -8.48 -16.65 37.33
C ALA A 608 -7.59 -17.68 36.61
N PRO A 609 -7.53 -18.94 37.09
CA PRO A 609 -8.17 -19.45 38.30
C PRO A 609 -7.52 -18.93 39.60
N ASP A 610 -8.22 -19.07 40.74
CA ASP A 610 -7.74 -18.60 42.05
C ASP A 610 -6.40 -19.24 42.43
N ASP A 611 -6.15 -20.47 41.98
CA ASP A 611 -4.88 -21.15 42.17
C ASP A 611 -3.72 -20.43 41.45
N VAL A 612 -3.92 -19.93 40.22
CA VAL A 612 -2.91 -19.12 39.52
C VAL A 612 -2.67 -17.81 40.27
N TYR A 613 -3.74 -17.14 40.71
CA TYR A 613 -3.63 -15.94 41.55
C TYR A 613 -2.79 -16.20 42.80
N CYS A 614 -3.11 -17.24 43.57
CA CYS A 614 -2.40 -17.56 44.81
C CYS A 614 -0.92 -17.87 44.55
N ARG A 615 -0.58 -18.61 43.49
CA ARG A 615 0.81 -18.91 43.13
C ARG A 615 1.61 -17.66 42.80
N VAL A 616 1.05 -16.74 42.02
CA VAL A 616 1.78 -15.53 41.62
C VAL A 616 1.95 -14.58 42.81
N VAL A 617 0.91 -14.40 43.64
CA VAL A 617 1.02 -13.59 44.88
C VAL A 617 2.04 -14.22 45.85
N ALA A 618 2.03 -15.54 46.00
CA ALA A 618 3.01 -16.24 46.83
C ALA A 618 4.45 -16.06 46.32
N ASN A 619 4.66 -16.09 45.01
CA ASN A 619 5.98 -15.83 44.42
C ASN A 619 6.47 -14.40 44.64
N LEU A 620 5.57 -13.44 44.86
CA LEU A 620 5.93 -12.06 45.24
C LEU A 620 6.24 -11.95 46.74
N LEU A 621 5.52 -12.67 47.60
CA LEU A 621 5.62 -12.57 49.06
C LEU A 621 6.74 -13.43 49.66
N GLU A 622 6.90 -14.68 49.19
CA GLU A 622 7.88 -15.65 49.73
C GLU A 622 9.31 -15.09 49.81
N PRO A 623 9.88 -14.44 48.77
CA PRO A 623 11.23 -13.90 48.85
C PRO A 623 11.37 -12.80 49.91
N LEU A 624 10.30 -12.07 50.21
CA LEU A 624 10.30 -10.98 51.19
C LEU A 624 10.34 -11.56 52.60
N LEU A 625 9.40 -12.46 52.91
CA LEU A 625 9.34 -13.15 54.21
C LEU A 625 10.63 -13.93 54.47
N HIS A 626 11.12 -14.64 53.47
CA HIS A 626 12.38 -15.37 53.59
C HIS A 626 13.57 -14.45 53.87
N THR A 627 13.65 -13.28 53.23
CA THR A 627 14.78 -12.34 53.44
C THR A 627 14.81 -11.78 54.86
N VAL A 628 13.66 -11.41 55.41
CA VAL A 628 13.58 -10.87 56.79
C VAL A 628 13.74 -11.97 57.84
N LEU A 629 13.24 -13.18 57.57
CA LEU A 629 13.45 -14.32 58.45
C LEU A 629 14.90 -14.77 58.47
N ASP A 630 15.51 -14.95 57.30
CA ASP A 630 16.89 -15.40 57.19
C ASP A 630 17.83 -14.42 57.93
N ALA A 631 17.60 -13.11 57.82
CA ALA A 631 18.34 -12.11 58.56
C ALA A 631 18.27 -12.25 60.10
N LEU A 632 17.16 -12.79 60.63
CA LEU A 632 17.02 -13.10 62.05
C LEU A 632 17.72 -14.41 62.42
N VAL A 633 17.64 -15.42 61.53
CA VAL A 633 18.05 -16.81 61.80
C VAL A 633 19.54 -17.05 61.57
N THR A 634 20.12 -16.34 60.61
CA THR A 634 21.53 -16.46 60.22
C THR A 634 22.30 -15.14 60.47
N PRO A 635 22.29 -14.59 61.70
CA PRO A 635 22.97 -13.35 61.98
C PRO A 635 24.49 -13.50 61.79
N ARG A 636 25.14 -12.51 61.18
CA ARG A 636 26.60 -12.49 60.99
C ARG A 636 27.38 -12.51 62.31
N THR A 637 26.76 -12.01 63.38
CA THR A 637 27.29 -11.97 64.74
C THR A 637 26.15 -12.18 65.72
N ILE A 638 26.32 -13.10 66.69
CA ILE A 638 25.34 -13.32 67.75
C ILE A 638 25.35 -12.10 68.68
N VAL A 639 24.27 -11.33 68.66
CA VAL A 639 24.09 -10.12 69.48
C VAL A 639 22.70 -10.16 70.08
N VAL A 640 22.61 -9.87 71.38
CA VAL A 640 21.34 -9.73 72.08
C VAL A 640 20.70 -8.41 71.64
N LEU A 641 19.45 -8.47 71.19
CA LEU A 641 18.71 -7.30 70.76
C LEU A 641 18.35 -6.44 71.99
N PRO A 642 18.54 -5.12 71.93
CA PRO A 642 17.97 -4.20 72.92
C PRO A 642 16.44 -4.36 73.02
N PRO A 643 15.80 -4.15 74.19
CA PRO A 643 14.35 -4.28 74.34
C PRO A 643 13.55 -3.42 73.34
N LYS A 644 14.03 -2.20 73.05
CA LYS A 644 13.43 -1.31 72.04
C LYS A 644 13.51 -1.92 70.63
N ALA A 645 14.66 -2.50 70.28
CA ALA A 645 14.88 -3.17 69.00
C ALA A 645 13.99 -4.39 68.81
N VAL A 646 13.74 -5.18 69.87
CA VAL A 646 12.78 -6.31 69.83
C VAL A 646 11.37 -5.83 69.51
N HIS A 647 10.92 -4.76 70.19
CA HIS A 647 9.59 -4.20 69.95
C HIS A 647 9.45 -3.62 68.54
N GLN A 648 10.48 -2.92 68.06
CA GLN A 648 10.53 -2.41 66.69
C GLN A 648 10.57 -3.53 65.65
N LEU A 649 11.31 -4.62 65.89
CA LEU A 649 11.35 -5.78 65.00
C LEU A 649 9.98 -6.47 64.91
N HIS A 650 9.32 -6.68 66.06
CA HIS A 650 7.94 -7.19 66.08
C HIS A 650 7.01 -6.30 65.26
N TYR A 651 7.07 -4.98 65.45
CA TYR A 651 6.28 -4.03 64.64
C TYR A 651 6.55 -4.17 63.14
N LEU A 652 7.82 -4.21 62.72
CA LEU A 652 8.21 -4.37 61.32
C LEU A 652 7.72 -5.71 60.72
N PHE A 653 7.74 -6.79 61.50
CA PHE A 653 7.23 -8.09 61.07
C PHE A 653 5.70 -8.08 60.97
N SER A 654 5.01 -7.44 61.91
CA SER A 654 3.56 -7.27 61.90
C SER A 654 3.06 -6.49 60.68
N LEU A 655 3.85 -5.56 60.12
CA LEU A 655 3.53 -4.91 58.84
C LEU A 655 3.48 -5.90 57.66
N LEU A 656 4.36 -6.90 57.65
CA LEU A 656 4.39 -7.94 56.62
C LEU A 656 3.33 -9.02 56.86
N LEU A 657 2.96 -9.31 58.10
CA LEU A 657 1.86 -10.24 58.42
C LEU A 657 0.53 -9.80 57.82
N HIS A 658 0.29 -8.49 57.70
CA HIS A 658 -0.94 -7.97 57.08
C HIS A 658 -1.12 -8.39 55.60
N CYS A 659 -0.08 -8.95 54.97
CA CYS A 659 -0.15 -9.53 53.64
C CYS A 659 -0.95 -10.85 53.60
N ASP A 660 -1.27 -11.46 54.76
CA ASP A 660 -2.17 -12.62 54.87
C ASP A 660 -3.53 -12.39 54.16
N SER A 661 -4.04 -11.16 54.27
CA SER A 661 -5.28 -10.68 53.68
C SER A 661 -5.28 -10.66 52.13
N TYR A 662 -4.11 -10.85 51.51
CA TYR A 662 -3.97 -10.97 50.07
C TYR A 662 -4.43 -12.33 49.57
N PHE A 663 -4.45 -13.35 50.42
CA PHE A 663 -4.96 -14.67 50.09
C PHE A 663 -6.45 -14.79 50.44
N PRO A 664 -7.23 -15.63 49.73
CA PRO A 664 -8.63 -15.86 50.09
C PRO A 664 -8.80 -16.51 51.47
N SER A 665 -7.81 -17.26 51.93
CA SER A 665 -7.75 -17.83 53.28
C SER A 665 -6.30 -18.05 53.73
N THR A 666 -6.07 -18.03 55.04
CA THR A 666 -4.75 -18.31 55.65
C THR A 666 -4.25 -19.72 55.31
N ALA A 667 -5.17 -20.68 55.10
CA ALA A 667 -4.80 -22.03 54.65
C ALA A 667 -4.17 -22.04 53.25
N LEU A 668 -4.63 -21.16 52.35
CA LEU A 668 -4.02 -21.01 51.02
C LEU A 668 -2.69 -20.29 51.10
N GLU A 669 -2.56 -19.25 51.93
CA GLU A 669 -1.25 -18.62 52.18
C GLU A 669 -0.23 -19.67 52.62
N PHE A 670 -0.54 -20.47 53.64
CA PHE A 670 0.34 -21.52 54.15
C PHE A 670 0.61 -22.65 53.16
N LYS A 671 -0.26 -22.84 52.16
CA LYS A 671 -0.06 -23.81 51.09
C LYS A 671 0.96 -23.32 50.06
N TYR A 672 0.92 -22.04 49.68
CA TYR A 672 1.75 -21.50 48.59
C TYR A 672 3.00 -20.75 49.07
N VAL A 673 2.97 -20.14 50.26
CA VAL A 673 4.08 -19.40 50.88
C VAL A 673 4.74 -20.29 51.93
N ARG A 674 5.94 -20.77 51.63
CA ARG A 674 6.64 -21.75 52.47
C ARG A 674 7.06 -21.16 53.81
N SER A 675 7.48 -19.90 53.80
CA SER A 675 7.98 -19.21 54.98
C SER A 675 6.87 -18.65 55.88
N ALA A 676 5.61 -18.64 55.43
CA ALA A 676 4.51 -17.94 56.10
C ALA A 676 4.21 -18.49 57.51
N LYS A 677 4.13 -19.81 57.69
CA LYS A 677 3.85 -20.39 59.02
C LYS A 677 4.92 -20.03 60.04
N ALA A 678 6.19 -20.26 59.68
CA ALA A 678 7.32 -19.91 60.53
C ALA A 678 7.36 -18.40 60.84
N PHE A 679 7.04 -17.56 59.85
CA PHE A 679 6.96 -16.10 60.03
C PHE A 679 5.89 -15.69 61.04
N HIS A 680 4.68 -16.25 60.93
CA HIS A 680 3.59 -16.01 61.87
C HIS A 680 4.01 -16.40 63.30
N THR A 681 4.50 -17.63 63.49
CA THR A 681 4.93 -18.12 64.81
C THR A 681 6.07 -17.29 65.40
N ILE A 682 7.09 -16.91 64.62
CA ILE A 682 8.19 -16.07 65.13
C ILE A 682 7.68 -14.69 65.55
N THR A 683 6.77 -14.10 64.76
CA THR A 683 6.25 -12.77 65.05
C THR A 683 5.42 -12.75 66.34
N THR A 684 4.64 -13.80 66.61
CA THR A 684 3.91 -13.95 67.88
C THR A 684 4.86 -14.15 69.07
N LEU A 685 5.91 -14.97 68.90
CA LEU A 685 6.90 -15.18 69.97
C LEU A 685 7.71 -13.91 70.30
N LEU A 686 7.96 -13.05 69.31
CA LEU A 686 8.60 -11.74 69.54
C LEU A 686 7.71 -10.80 70.39
N GLU A 687 6.39 -10.93 70.32
CA GLU A 687 5.44 -10.16 71.14
C GLU A 687 5.43 -10.64 72.59
N GLU A 688 5.40 -11.98 72.79
CA GLU A 688 5.41 -12.61 74.11
C GLU A 688 6.68 -12.27 74.91
N ASN A 689 7.82 -12.10 74.22
CA ASN A 689 9.12 -11.72 74.78
C ASN A 689 9.53 -12.54 76.03
N SER A 690 9.16 -13.83 76.07
CA SER A 690 9.37 -14.73 77.21
C SER A 690 10.27 -15.90 76.82
N VAL A 691 11.54 -15.84 77.22
CA VAL A 691 12.54 -16.88 76.93
C VAL A 691 12.13 -18.23 77.53
N SER A 692 11.60 -18.25 78.76
CA SER A 692 11.15 -19.49 79.40
C SER A 692 9.91 -20.07 78.71
N GLY A 693 8.97 -19.20 78.29
CA GLY A 693 7.78 -19.62 77.56
C GLY A 693 8.12 -20.25 76.21
N ILE A 694 9.08 -19.67 75.47
CA ILE A 694 9.55 -20.22 74.19
C ILE A 694 10.18 -21.62 74.37
N ILE A 695 11.01 -21.81 75.41
CA ILE A 695 11.64 -23.11 75.70
C ILE A 695 10.58 -24.15 76.07
N GLU A 696 9.59 -23.79 76.90
CA GLU A 696 8.48 -24.68 77.27
C GLU A 696 7.63 -25.05 76.05
N GLN A 697 7.24 -24.09 75.20
CA GLN A 697 6.46 -24.33 73.99
C GLN A 697 7.23 -25.20 72.98
N TRP A 698 8.54 -25.00 72.82
CA TRP A 698 9.40 -25.86 71.99
C TRP A 698 9.44 -27.30 72.52
N ASN A 699 9.76 -27.46 73.81
CA ASN A 699 9.88 -28.77 74.45
C ASN A 699 8.54 -29.53 74.52
N ALA A 700 7.41 -28.80 74.54
CA ALA A 700 6.06 -29.36 74.44
C ALA A 700 5.65 -29.74 73.01
N GLY A 701 6.46 -29.44 71.99
CA GLY A 701 6.15 -29.71 70.58
C GLY A 701 5.11 -28.78 69.97
N ALA A 702 4.79 -27.64 70.62
CA ALA A 702 3.79 -26.69 70.15
C ALA A 702 4.29 -25.83 68.96
N LEU A 703 5.61 -25.76 68.74
CA LEU A 703 6.27 -24.96 67.70
C LEU A 703 6.66 -25.81 66.47
N ALA A 704 5.74 -26.66 66.00
CA ALA A 704 6.00 -27.61 64.90
C ALA A 704 6.36 -26.96 63.56
N ASP A 705 6.00 -25.69 63.37
CA ASP A 705 6.28 -24.92 62.15
C ASP A 705 7.69 -24.28 62.15
N LEU A 706 8.43 -24.40 63.25
CA LEU A 706 9.79 -23.86 63.41
C LEU A 706 10.85 -24.95 63.32
N THR A 707 12.07 -24.54 62.96
CA THR A 707 13.24 -25.42 62.98
C THR A 707 14.11 -25.05 64.16
N ARG A 708 14.94 -25.98 64.64
CA ARG A 708 15.86 -25.69 65.75
C ARG A 708 16.72 -24.44 65.51
N PRO A 709 17.28 -24.17 64.30
CA PRO A 709 17.93 -22.90 64.00
C PRO A 709 17.06 -21.67 64.25
N HIS A 710 15.78 -21.69 63.86
CA HIS A 710 14.85 -20.58 64.11
C HIS A 710 14.75 -20.26 65.61
N VAL A 711 14.53 -21.29 66.43
CA VAL A 711 14.35 -21.14 67.88
C VAL A 711 15.64 -20.73 68.58
N VAL A 712 16.78 -21.31 68.18
CA VAL A 712 18.09 -20.95 68.72
C VAL A 712 18.42 -19.49 68.44
N ALA A 713 18.22 -19.03 67.20
CA ALA A 713 18.50 -17.65 66.83
C ALA A 713 17.58 -16.67 67.55
N LEU A 714 16.29 -17.00 67.70
CA LEU A 714 15.34 -16.19 68.46
C LEU A 714 15.74 -16.08 69.94
N LEU A 715 16.07 -17.19 70.61
CA LEU A 715 16.51 -17.18 72.01
C LEU A 715 17.80 -16.39 72.21
N GLN A 716 18.77 -16.53 71.29
CA GLN A 716 20.01 -15.77 71.28
C GLN A 716 19.79 -14.26 71.07
N SER A 717 18.75 -13.91 70.35
CA SER A 717 18.36 -12.51 70.11
C SER A 717 17.66 -11.90 71.32
N LEU A 718 16.94 -12.68 72.13
CA LEU A 718 16.16 -12.19 73.28
C LEU A 718 16.95 -12.17 74.61
N SER A 719 18.02 -12.97 74.77
CA SER A 719 18.78 -13.03 76.03
C SER A 719 20.27 -13.33 75.86
N GLY A 720 21.11 -12.67 76.65
CA GLY A 720 22.57 -12.86 76.68
C GLY A 720 23.05 -14.18 77.26
N ASP A 721 22.24 -14.81 78.12
CA ASP A 721 22.53 -16.13 78.72
C ASP A 721 22.16 -17.29 77.77
N ALA A 722 21.89 -17.00 76.50
CA ALA A 722 21.36 -17.96 75.54
C ALA A 722 22.26 -19.18 75.29
N LYS A 723 23.59 -19.08 75.50
CA LYS A 723 24.48 -20.25 75.35
C LYS A 723 24.15 -21.37 76.33
N ASP A 724 23.76 -21.03 77.56
CA ASP A 724 23.42 -22.02 78.58
C ASP A 724 21.99 -22.54 78.39
N ARG A 725 21.07 -21.71 77.88
CA ARG A 725 19.66 -22.07 77.66
C ARG A 725 19.40 -22.82 76.35
N VAL A 726 20.26 -22.68 75.34
CA VAL A 726 20.17 -23.51 74.11
C VAL A 726 20.44 -24.99 74.41
N SER A 727 21.18 -25.29 75.48
CA SER A 727 21.42 -26.66 75.93
C SER A 727 20.17 -27.35 76.50
N THR A 728 19.15 -26.59 76.92
CA THR A 728 17.90 -27.11 77.49
C THR A 728 16.79 -27.34 76.44
N LEU A 729 17.09 -27.10 75.17
CA LEU A 729 16.19 -27.42 74.07
C LEU A 729 16.23 -28.93 73.78
N ALA A 730 15.06 -29.56 73.78
CA ALA A 730 14.89 -30.91 73.24
C ALA A 730 15.39 -30.98 71.78
N PRO A 731 15.94 -32.13 71.36
CA PRO A 731 16.62 -32.31 70.06
C PRO A 731 15.77 -31.91 68.86
#